data_AF-A0A8H5PPZ6-F1
#
_entry.id   AF-A0A8H5PPZ6-F1
#
_cell.length_a   1.000
_cell.length_b   1.000
_cell.length_c   1.000
_cell.angle_alpha   90.00
_cell.angle_beta   90.00
_cell.angle_gamma   90.00
#
_symmetry.space_group_name_H-M   'P 1'
#
loop_
_entity.id
_entity.type
_entity.pdbx_description
1 polymer ?
#
loop_
_entity_poly.entity_id
_entity_poly.type
_entity_poly.pdbx_seq_one_letter_code
_entity_poly.pdbx_strand_id
1 'polypeptide(L)'
;MTLGKSFINGVTNSVERSLRSCILHDPSLSLIVSEKVLYRRTDQSNEKVILISGGGSGHEPAHAGYIGEGALDVVVAGEIFASPSASQILTGLQTVKSSKGSLMIVKNYTGDKLNFGLAAEKAKADGQKVEMVIVGDDVSVEGNTLVGQRGLAGTVLCHKIAGAKAAQGASLDLVASTTRKAASQMATVAASLDRCSVPGRSTQEALPHGQLEFGMGIHNEPGVKREEITSLEVTVEKALSMMFTPKANMWQPEKGQQVALMVNNLGGLSVLEIGVVADEVVKQLGRRSIHIERSLVGTFITSLDGPGFSVTLLALDDELMDLLDAPTTAPAWPRSIHGWVTDSESVSKRETIVPVTKANSRETGVKVPTSLVKVLIESVARTTTRDEPKITEYDTLAGDGDCGGTLLNGVTGLVKEFENDDAVSLDIGQVFRRTATTAERSMGGTSGAIYAIFLNALANRLLELTTESPSLTVSEFIQQALQSGLDELCRYTPARIGHRTLMDALIPFVKNYSVDGSLRAALVEARKGAENTRQMVAALGRASYVGQDRFDEEGGIPDPGALGVFSGTIADHESFLVPHDGPQILASTIALSLQLLDIFTLAFTFISTRSPDKSDQPILTRISTPATVDLWIVPPHPGPESGLNPSSISGPAPGVSIADERSIAFRAEHVQCLNARHPSMRKMARRRQPREFEILDVTDEVIRDYNGAETEEEDNEANRARSSTSGRSNLIVGGRRHASNNTPSGYVSIQRPPAVDISSPTSQRQTENAVADLLYFSQNGQSHSSVDIDPALQVSMEAVPIDMIADYPYIDQVQAFTPEGISEDGIFLPGSAYHELHSTLRNHLIQETRSIAPTRSTTPHVEVQSSGGVSLEETEITIPIQEFQPSQTPLLSQQEECSLWKNYFDEIAPWLDKFDRDRHFQQIIPTMSKDNDHLRYSMLALSARQLELKHTLPTNRSLALYQEAIHMLLPHLPTRGTAVIATCVILCVLEMLSCSPKAWQRHLDGCASLMEAVGINGFVGGTEQALFWCFARMDICGGLISSVKTLIPICHWASKTLSIENDIELFKNAPTFEDWANYAVYLTAQVLDLLAASPTDPTRDEAKFRTRWLKLWKYISEWYQERPAPLHPIMTIPSSESSPFPTILYSNPAAMSGNQMHHAASILMLQNQPSTVRLGHASKPRSILWHARQCATTVDCWKMHEPSE
;
A
#
# COMPACT_ATOMS: atom_id res chain seq x y z
N MET A 1 19.02 -11.85 26.67
CA MET A 1 18.32 -10.88 27.53
C MET A 1 18.26 -9.55 26.81
N THR A 2 17.09 -9.11 26.35
CA THR A 2 16.91 -7.79 25.71
C THR A 2 16.23 -6.84 26.67
N LEU A 3 16.87 -5.70 26.97
CA LEU A 3 16.21 -4.53 27.54
C LEU A 3 14.98 -4.19 26.68
N GLY A 4 13.84 -3.92 27.33
CA GLY A 4 12.54 -3.80 26.66
C GLY A 4 12.56 -2.79 25.51
N LYS A 5 12.34 -3.28 24.28
CA LYS A 5 12.45 -2.49 23.05
C LYS A 5 11.17 -1.69 22.82
N SER A 6 11.13 -0.45 23.30
CA SER A 6 9.97 0.44 23.12
C SER A 6 10.38 1.81 22.59
N PHE A 7 9.64 2.30 21.58
CA PHE A 7 9.80 3.64 21.01
C PHE A 7 9.41 4.78 21.98
N ILE A 8 8.78 4.47 23.12
CA ILE A 8 8.45 5.45 24.18
C ILE A 8 9.38 5.37 25.41
N ASN A 9 10.47 4.61 25.34
CA ASN A 9 11.52 4.67 26.37
C ASN A 9 12.12 6.08 26.45
N GLY A 10 12.09 6.68 27.65
CA GLY A 10 12.56 8.05 27.88
C GLY A 10 11.56 9.15 27.49
N VAL A 11 10.39 8.82 26.93
CA VAL A 11 9.36 9.80 26.57
C VAL A 11 8.52 10.16 27.80
N THR A 12 8.67 11.38 28.29
CA THR A 12 7.79 11.96 29.33
C THR A 12 6.35 12.05 28.83
N ASN A 13 5.40 11.76 29.73
CA ASN A 13 3.95 11.87 29.51
C ASN A 13 3.47 11.10 28.26
N SER A 14 4.01 9.89 28.02
CA SER A 14 3.68 9.05 26.86
C SER A 14 2.17 8.79 26.70
N VAL A 15 1.45 8.56 27.80
CA VAL A 15 -0.03 8.41 27.81
C VAL A 15 -0.73 9.69 27.33
N GLU A 16 -0.30 10.85 27.80
CA GLU A 16 -0.85 12.16 27.40
C GLU A 16 -0.61 12.44 25.90
N ARG A 17 0.58 12.06 25.38
CA ARG A 17 0.89 12.15 23.95
C ARG A 17 0.07 11.17 23.11
N SER A 18 -0.19 9.96 23.63
CA SER A 18 -1.09 8.98 23.00
C SER A 18 -2.51 9.54 22.87
N LEU A 19 -3.10 10.04 23.97
CA LEU A 19 -4.43 10.65 23.94
C LEU A 19 -4.51 11.91 23.07
N ARG A 20 -3.42 12.67 22.93
CA ARG A 20 -3.37 13.79 21.95
C ARG A 20 -3.51 13.31 20.50
N SER A 21 -3.00 12.13 20.14
CA SER A 21 -3.19 11.62 18.77
C SER A 21 -4.66 11.35 18.44
N CYS A 22 -5.48 10.96 19.43
CA CYS A 22 -6.91 10.76 19.24
C CYS A 22 -7.63 12.06 18.84
N ILE A 23 -7.34 13.20 19.50
CA ILE A 23 -7.97 14.50 19.15
C ILE A 23 -7.40 15.14 17.89
N LEU A 24 -6.22 14.70 17.43
CA LEU A 24 -5.65 15.11 16.14
C LEU A 24 -6.24 14.30 14.97
N HIS A 25 -6.63 13.05 15.22
CA HIS A 25 -7.29 12.18 14.25
C HIS A 25 -8.81 12.42 14.17
N ASP A 26 -9.47 12.71 15.29
CA ASP A 26 -10.92 12.92 15.36
C ASP A 26 -11.26 14.26 16.04
N PRO A 27 -11.70 15.29 15.28
CA PRO A 27 -12.06 16.60 15.82
C PRO A 27 -13.36 16.60 16.63
N SER A 28 -14.14 15.52 16.64
CA SER A 28 -15.28 15.34 17.54
C SER A 28 -14.86 15.03 18.98
N LEU A 29 -13.57 14.76 19.22
CA LEU A 29 -13.04 14.46 20.55
C LEU A 29 -12.41 15.68 21.23
N SER A 30 -12.39 15.65 22.56
CA SER A 30 -11.72 16.61 23.44
C SER A 30 -10.94 15.88 24.52
N LEU A 31 -9.86 16.50 25.00
CA LEU A 31 -8.96 15.93 26.01
C LEU A 31 -8.75 16.93 27.15
N ILE A 32 -9.16 16.56 28.37
CA ILE A 32 -8.73 17.25 29.59
C ILE A 32 -7.33 16.75 29.92
N VAL A 33 -6.32 17.44 29.40
CA VAL A 33 -4.91 17.04 29.40
C VAL A 33 -4.41 16.70 30.82
N SER A 34 -4.69 17.54 31.81
CA SER A 34 -4.24 17.37 33.20
C SER A 34 -4.79 16.11 33.88
N GLU A 35 -6.01 15.71 33.53
CA GLU A 35 -6.71 14.56 34.13
C GLU A 35 -6.68 13.31 33.23
N LYS A 36 -6.11 13.41 32.02
CA LYS A 36 -6.11 12.36 30.98
C LYS A 36 -7.51 11.78 30.69
N VAL A 37 -8.51 12.67 30.66
CA VAL A 37 -9.90 12.36 30.30
C VAL A 37 -10.11 12.70 28.83
N LEU A 38 -10.29 11.68 27.98
CA LEU A 38 -10.69 11.82 26.58
C LEU A 38 -12.20 11.63 26.48
N TYR A 39 -12.90 12.51 25.76
CA TYR A 39 -14.36 12.47 25.66
C TYR A 39 -14.87 12.99 24.32
N ARG A 40 -16.06 12.53 23.93
CA ARG A 40 -16.79 13.02 22.75
C ARG A 40 -17.46 14.36 23.04
N ARG A 41 -17.30 15.34 22.16
CA ARG A 41 -18.03 16.62 22.18
C ARG A 41 -19.51 16.37 21.86
N THR A 42 -20.41 17.07 22.54
CA THR A 42 -21.85 16.96 22.31
C THR A 42 -22.49 18.34 22.42
N ASP A 43 -22.95 18.88 21.30
CA ASP A 43 -23.46 20.27 21.19
C ASP A 43 -24.92 20.43 21.68
N GLN A 44 -25.52 19.34 22.16
CA GLN A 44 -26.91 19.27 22.64
C GLN A 44 -26.98 18.57 23.99
N SER A 45 -28.09 18.75 24.72
CA SER A 45 -28.37 18.02 25.96
C SER A 45 -28.58 16.53 25.67
N ASN A 46 -27.64 15.68 26.10
CA ASN A 46 -27.71 14.24 25.84
C ASN A 46 -28.95 13.59 26.46
N GLU A 47 -29.88 13.16 25.62
CA GLU A 47 -31.07 12.39 26.03
C GLU A 47 -30.80 10.88 26.21
N LYS A 48 -29.54 10.46 26.27
CA LYS A 48 -29.13 9.06 26.51
C LYS A 48 -28.30 8.93 27.79
N VAL A 49 -28.13 7.69 28.26
CA VAL A 49 -27.15 7.37 29.31
C VAL A 49 -25.74 7.66 28.79
N ILE A 50 -24.90 8.28 29.63
CA ILE A 50 -23.48 8.53 29.32
C ILE A 50 -22.66 7.32 29.73
N LEU A 51 -21.78 6.86 28.85
CA LEU A 51 -20.94 5.68 29.10
C LEU A 51 -19.48 6.10 29.34
N ILE A 52 -18.96 5.66 30.48
CA ILE A 52 -17.60 5.93 30.92
C ILE A 52 -16.85 4.61 31.20
N SER A 53 -15.60 4.54 30.73
CA SER A 53 -14.68 3.45 31.06
C SER A 53 -13.25 3.97 31.25
N GLY A 54 -12.30 3.08 31.53
CA GLY A 54 -10.92 3.46 31.82
C GLY A 54 -10.11 2.37 32.51
N GLY A 55 -8.95 2.77 33.01
CA GLY A 55 -7.95 1.88 33.61
C GLY A 55 -6.54 2.35 33.28
N GLY A 56 -5.54 1.52 33.55
CA GLY A 56 -4.19 1.77 33.07
C GLY A 56 -4.12 1.83 31.53
N SER A 57 -3.11 2.52 31.01
CA SER A 57 -2.74 2.47 29.59
C SER A 57 -1.79 1.29 29.30
N GLY A 58 -1.56 1.01 28.02
CA GLY A 58 -0.87 -0.20 27.54
C GLY A 58 -1.82 -1.29 27.05
N HIS A 59 -3.08 -0.94 26.79
CA HIS A 59 -4.13 -1.83 26.29
C HIS A 59 -4.77 -1.35 24.98
N GLU A 60 -4.23 -0.26 24.43
CA GLU A 60 -4.75 0.44 23.26
C GLU A 60 -4.93 -0.55 22.07
N PRO A 61 -6.09 -0.54 21.37
CA PRO A 61 -7.08 0.54 21.31
C PRO A 61 -8.02 0.65 22.53
N ALA A 62 -8.03 -0.31 23.45
CA ALA A 62 -8.81 -0.19 24.67
C ALA A 62 -8.25 0.94 25.59
N HIS A 63 -9.03 1.92 26.05
CA HIS A 63 -10.44 2.18 25.76
C HIS A 63 -10.68 3.35 24.80
N ALA A 64 -9.65 4.16 24.49
CA ALA A 64 -9.80 5.40 23.70
C ALA A 64 -10.37 5.18 22.30
N GLY A 65 -10.02 4.07 21.62
CA GLY A 65 -10.55 3.71 20.30
C GLY A 65 -12.02 3.28 20.32
N TYR A 66 -12.63 3.17 21.50
CA TYR A 66 -14.05 2.82 21.69
C TYR A 66 -14.93 4.01 22.07
N ILE A 67 -14.42 5.25 22.03
CA ILE A 67 -15.27 6.44 22.06
C ILE A 67 -15.95 6.60 20.70
N GLY A 68 -17.27 6.79 20.70
CA GLY A 68 -18.07 6.98 19.50
C GLY A 68 -19.57 6.83 19.79
N GLU A 69 -20.40 7.28 18.86
CA GLU A 69 -21.84 7.01 18.95
C GLU A 69 -22.08 5.50 18.88
N GLY A 70 -23.04 4.96 19.62
CA GLY A 70 -23.23 3.50 19.76
C GLY A 70 -22.14 2.77 20.58
N ALA A 71 -21.18 3.49 21.17
CA ALA A 71 -20.14 2.97 22.05
C ALA A 71 -19.93 3.91 23.27
N LEU A 72 -18.70 4.15 23.73
CA LEU A 72 -18.39 5.01 24.89
C LEU A 72 -18.53 6.51 24.56
N ASP A 73 -18.82 7.33 25.56
CA ASP A 73 -18.73 8.79 25.46
C ASP A 73 -17.46 9.36 26.13
N VAL A 74 -16.95 8.69 27.18
CA VAL A 74 -15.84 9.17 28.01
C VAL A 74 -14.87 8.02 28.34
N VAL A 75 -13.56 8.29 28.25
CA VAL A 75 -12.47 7.40 28.68
C VAL A 75 -11.53 8.13 29.62
N VAL A 76 -11.17 7.48 30.72
CA VAL A 76 -10.24 8.01 31.73
C VAL A 76 -9.00 7.14 31.79
N ALA A 77 -7.85 7.67 31.36
CA ALA A 77 -6.59 6.92 31.34
C ALA A 77 -5.76 7.15 32.61
N GLY A 78 -5.27 6.06 33.18
CA GLY A 78 -4.32 6.06 34.29
C GLY A 78 -2.88 6.27 33.81
N GLU A 79 -1.94 5.54 34.42
CA GLU A 79 -0.59 5.37 33.90
C GLU A 79 -0.43 3.98 33.28
N ILE A 80 0.72 3.66 32.68
CA ILE A 80 0.94 2.34 32.08
C ILE A 80 0.78 1.24 33.15
N PHE A 81 -0.22 0.38 32.93
CA PHE A 81 -0.67 -0.67 33.86
C PHE A 81 -0.98 -0.18 35.29
N ALA A 82 -1.49 1.04 35.45
CA ALA A 82 -1.94 1.57 36.74
C ALA A 82 -3.25 2.38 36.60
N SER A 83 -4.24 2.04 37.42
CA SER A 83 -5.60 2.62 37.40
C SER A 83 -5.61 4.16 37.55
N PRO A 84 -6.49 4.90 36.85
CA PRO A 84 -6.67 6.33 37.08
C PRO A 84 -7.21 6.60 38.48
N SER A 85 -6.88 7.77 39.02
CA SER A 85 -7.37 8.17 40.33
C SER A 85 -8.87 8.47 40.32
N ALA A 86 -9.51 8.31 41.47
CA ALA A 86 -10.91 8.73 41.68
C ALA A 86 -11.17 10.23 41.39
N SER A 87 -10.14 11.08 41.28
CA SER A 87 -10.28 12.49 40.88
C SER A 87 -10.48 12.64 39.37
N GLN A 88 -9.64 11.95 38.59
CA GLN A 88 -9.75 11.90 37.13
C GLN A 88 -11.09 11.29 36.70
N ILE A 89 -11.52 10.22 37.38
CA ILE A 89 -12.80 9.54 37.08
C ILE A 89 -13.99 10.44 37.43
N LEU A 90 -13.96 11.15 38.56
CA LEU A 90 -15.01 12.11 38.92
C LEU A 90 -15.07 13.26 37.92
N THR A 91 -13.92 13.76 37.44
CA THR A 91 -13.86 14.74 36.35
C THR A 91 -14.51 14.18 35.08
N GLY A 92 -14.23 12.93 34.71
CA GLY A 92 -14.86 12.25 33.58
C GLY A 92 -16.40 12.18 33.68
N LEU A 93 -16.94 11.85 34.86
CA LEU A 93 -18.39 11.88 35.11
C LEU A 93 -18.99 13.28 34.95
N GLN A 94 -18.29 14.30 35.44
CA GLN A 94 -18.75 15.69 35.43
C GLN A 94 -18.60 16.36 34.05
N THR A 95 -17.80 15.78 33.14
CA THR A 95 -17.47 16.34 31.81
C THR A 95 -18.64 16.31 30.84
N VAL A 96 -19.40 15.21 30.76
CA VAL A 96 -20.54 15.05 29.83
C VAL A 96 -21.83 14.82 30.63
N LYS A 97 -22.76 15.78 30.54
CA LYS A 97 -23.99 15.79 31.36
C LYS A 97 -25.17 15.12 30.63
N SER A 98 -25.99 14.40 31.39
CA SER A 98 -27.26 13.79 30.95
C SER A 98 -28.29 13.75 32.09
N SER A 99 -29.58 13.87 31.74
CA SER A 99 -30.70 13.70 32.67
C SER A 99 -30.98 12.24 33.03
N LYS A 100 -30.51 11.29 32.21
CA LYS A 100 -30.65 9.84 32.42
C LYS A 100 -29.53 9.23 33.28
N GLY A 101 -28.45 9.97 33.54
CA GLY A 101 -27.32 9.53 34.35
C GLY A 101 -26.23 8.80 33.55
N SER A 102 -25.28 8.21 34.27
CA SER A 102 -24.04 7.66 33.72
C SER A 102 -23.79 6.23 34.18
N LEU A 103 -23.31 5.37 33.29
CA LEU A 103 -22.90 3.98 33.58
C LEU A 103 -21.38 3.86 33.45
N MET A 104 -20.73 3.42 34.52
CA MET A 104 -19.34 2.98 34.52
C MET A 104 -19.22 1.51 34.07
N ILE A 105 -18.36 1.24 33.10
CA ILE A 105 -17.99 -0.12 32.68
C ILE A 105 -16.53 -0.35 33.10
N VAL A 106 -16.30 -1.24 34.07
CA VAL A 106 -15.04 -1.31 34.84
C VAL A 106 -14.47 -2.72 34.77
N LYS A 107 -13.19 -2.86 34.38
CA LYS A 107 -12.48 -4.16 34.43
C LYS A 107 -12.31 -4.62 35.87
N ASN A 108 -12.46 -5.91 36.16
CA ASN A 108 -12.34 -6.44 37.52
C ASN A 108 -10.89 -6.52 38.04
N TYR A 109 -10.27 -5.36 38.25
CA TYR A 109 -9.00 -5.20 38.96
C TYR A 109 -9.23 -4.40 40.25
N THR A 110 -8.47 -4.70 41.30
CA THR A 110 -8.66 -4.06 42.62
C THR A 110 -8.46 -2.54 42.56
N GLY A 111 -7.48 -2.05 41.80
CA GLY A 111 -7.27 -0.62 41.58
C GLY A 111 -8.42 0.06 40.84
N ASP A 112 -8.91 -0.56 39.75
CA ASP A 112 -10.05 -0.06 38.98
C ASP A 112 -11.33 -0.04 39.84
N LYS A 113 -11.68 -1.15 40.51
CA LYS A 113 -12.84 -1.22 41.41
C LYS A 113 -12.84 -0.13 42.50
N LEU A 114 -11.70 0.10 43.15
CA LEU A 114 -11.60 1.07 44.26
C LEU A 114 -11.68 2.52 43.77
N ASN A 115 -11.00 2.87 42.67
CA ASN A 115 -11.03 4.24 42.16
C ASN A 115 -12.37 4.59 41.49
N PHE A 116 -12.93 3.70 40.67
CA PHE A 116 -14.25 3.91 40.06
C PHE A 116 -15.36 3.91 41.12
N GLY A 117 -15.31 2.99 42.09
CA GLY A 117 -16.26 2.97 43.21
C GLY A 117 -16.23 4.27 44.04
N LEU A 118 -15.04 4.75 44.42
CA LEU A 118 -14.89 6.01 45.15
C LEU A 118 -15.37 7.23 44.34
N ALA A 119 -15.15 7.25 43.02
CA ALA A 119 -15.67 8.30 42.15
C ALA A 119 -17.20 8.24 42.02
N ALA A 120 -17.79 7.04 41.95
CA ALA A 120 -19.24 6.84 41.90
C ALA A 120 -19.92 7.33 43.19
N GLU A 121 -19.39 7.00 44.37
CA GLU A 121 -19.98 7.45 45.65
C GLU A 121 -19.84 8.97 45.84
N LYS A 122 -18.74 9.59 45.37
CA LYS A 122 -18.63 11.06 45.32
C LYS A 122 -19.70 11.68 44.39
N ALA A 123 -19.83 11.17 43.17
CA ALA A 123 -20.82 11.68 42.22
C ALA A 123 -22.26 11.51 42.71
N LYS A 124 -22.57 10.40 43.41
CA LYS A 124 -23.87 10.19 44.09
C LYS A 124 -24.10 11.19 45.22
N ALA A 125 -23.08 11.52 46.00
CA ALA A 125 -23.15 12.57 47.03
C ALA A 125 -23.39 13.96 46.41
N ASP A 126 -22.83 14.24 45.23
CA ASP A 126 -23.12 15.41 44.40
C ASP A 126 -24.52 15.35 43.70
N GLY A 127 -25.33 14.32 43.97
CA GLY A 127 -26.68 14.15 43.43
C GLY A 127 -26.76 13.54 42.02
N GLN A 128 -25.65 13.05 41.46
CA GLN A 128 -25.62 12.41 40.13
C GLN A 128 -26.12 10.97 40.18
N LYS A 129 -26.85 10.55 39.13
CA LYS A 129 -27.27 9.15 38.95
C LYS A 129 -26.14 8.37 38.29
N VAL A 130 -25.45 7.52 39.07
CA VAL A 130 -24.31 6.72 38.60
C VAL A 130 -24.48 5.25 38.98
N GLU A 131 -24.45 4.38 37.97
CA GLU A 131 -24.36 2.92 38.13
C GLU A 131 -22.98 2.41 37.72
N MET A 132 -22.59 1.23 38.21
CA MET A 132 -21.32 0.59 37.87
C MET A 132 -21.51 -0.89 37.55
N VAL A 133 -20.93 -1.33 36.44
CA VAL A 133 -20.88 -2.74 36.03
C VAL A 133 -19.41 -3.17 35.96
N ILE A 134 -19.10 -4.24 36.70
CA ILE A 134 -17.79 -4.86 36.74
C ILE A 134 -17.77 -6.00 35.71
N VAL A 135 -16.79 -5.98 34.80
CA VAL A 135 -16.54 -7.06 33.84
C VAL A 135 -15.39 -7.93 34.35
N GLY A 136 -15.67 -9.23 34.50
CA GLY A 136 -14.70 -10.23 34.93
C GLY A 136 -14.91 -11.52 34.14
N ASP A 137 -14.43 -11.51 32.90
CA ASP A 137 -14.63 -12.54 31.87
C ASP A 137 -13.53 -13.61 31.83
N ASP A 138 -12.43 -13.45 32.55
CA ASP A 138 -11.32 -14.40 32.57
C ASP A 138 -11.65 -15.70 33.32
N VAL A 139 -11.85 -16.78 32.56
CA VAL A 139 -12.11 -18.13 33.09
C VAL A 139 -10.84 -18.96 33.32
N SER A 140 -9.65 -18.43 33.01
CA SER A 140 -8.40 -19.16 33.25
C SER A 140 -8.15 -19.33 34.77
N VAL A 141 -8.15 -18.22 35.51
CA VAL A 141 -7.96 -18.21 36.97
C VAL A 141 -9.22 -18.61 37.73
N GLU A 142 -9.12 -19.67 38.52
CA GLU A 142 -9.99 -19.88 39.67
C GLU A 142 -9.62 -18.85 40.74
N GLY A 143 -10.09 -17.61 40.55
CA GLY A 143 -9.80 -16.50 41.42
C GLY A 143 -10.21 -16.80 42.86
N ASN A 144 -9.33 -16.46 43.81
CA ASN A 144 -9.68 -16.49 45.24
C ASN A 144 -11.03 -15.78 45.43
N THR A 145 -11.96 -16.42 46.16
CA THR A 145 -13.38 -16.06 46.23
C THR A 145 -13.64 -14.63 46.72
N LEU A 146 -12.61 -13.98 47.30
CA LEU A 146 -12.60 -12.58 47.74
C LEU A 146 -12.34 -11.55 46.61
N VAL A 147 -11.80 -11.96 45.45
CA VAL A 147 -11.30 -11.04 44.40
C VAL A 147 -12.05 -11.18 43.07
N GLY A 148 -12.35 -12.42 42.66
CA GLY A 148 -13.05 -12.75 41.41
C GLY A 148 -12.15 -12.86 40.17
N GLN A 149 -12.80 -13.00 39.01
CA GLN A 149 -12.21 -13.20 37.67
C GLN A 149 -11.66 -11.90 37.08
N ARG A 150 -10.51 -11.89 36.41
CA ARG A 150 -9.95 -10.66 35.78
C ARG A 150 -10.85 -10.16 34.63
N GLY A 151 -10.83 -8.86 34.36
CA GLY A 151 -11.50 -8.25 33.20
C GLY A 151 -10.55 -8.12 32.00
N LEU A 152 -10.87 -8.78 30.90
CA LEU A 152 -10.07 -8.90 29.68
C LEU A 152 -10.88 -8.43 28.45
N ALA A 153 -10.75 -9.12 27.31
CA ALA A 153 -11.27 -8.70 26.00
C ALA A 153 -12.81 -8.60 25.93
N GLY A 154 -13.55 -9.38 26.75
CA GLY A 154 -15.00 -9.29 26.85
C GLY A 154 -15.51 -7.91 27.29
N THR A 155 -14.67 -7.11 27.93
CA THR A 155 -14.95 -5.70 28.25
C THR A 155 -15.32 -4.88 27.00
N VAL A 156 -14.69 -5.15 25.85
CA VAL A 156 -14.95 -4.43 24.59
C VAL A 156 -16.35 -4.76 24.03
N LEU A 157 -16.82 -6.00 24.21
CA LEU A 157 -18.20 -6.38 23.87
C LEU A 157 -19.21 -5.66 24.76
N CYS A 158 -18.91 -5.53 26.06
CA CYS A 158 -19.74 -4.77 27.00
C CYS A 158 -19.89 -3.29 26.61
N HIS A 159 -18.80 -2.64 26.15
CA HIS A 159 -18.83 -1.26 25.66
C HIS A 159 -19.81 -1.07 24.50
N LYS A 160 -19.78 -1.99 23.53
CA LYS A 160 -20.66 -1.96 22.36
C LYS A 160 -22.13 -2.20 22.73
N ILE A 161 -22.38 -3.22 23.53
CA ILE A 161 -23.73 -3.62 23.96
C ILE A 161 -24.39 -2.51 24.80
N ALA A 162 -23.64 -1.93 25.74
CA ALA A 162 -24.08 -0.78 26.51
C ALA A 162 -24.32 0.44 25.60
N GLY A 163 -23.41 0.73 24.67
CA GLY A 163 -23.47 1.87 23.76
C GLY A 163 -24.69 1.85 22.85
N ALA A 164 -24.97 0.70 22.23
CA ALA A 164 -26.18 0.48 21.46
C ALA A 164 -27.45 0.60 22.32
N LYS A 165 -27.45 0.03 23.54
CA LYS A 165 -28.62 0.10 24.44
C LYS A 165 -28.90 1.53 24.94
N ALA A 166 -27.84 2.30 25.18
CA ALA A 166 -27.94 3.73 25.50
C ALA A 166 -28.43 4.55 24.31
N ALA A 167 -27.95 4.26 23.09
CA ALA A 167 -28.39 4.92 21.85
C ALA A 167 -29.88 4.66 21.54
N GLN A 168 -30.43 3.50 21.91
CA GLN A 168 -31.88 3.23 21.92
C GLN A 168 -32.68 4.08 22.93
N GLY A 169 -32.03 4.96 23.70
CA GLY A 169 -32.67 5.87 24.64
C GLY A 169 -33.10 5.21 25.97
N ALA A 170 -32.64 4.00 26.26
CA ALA A 170 -33.01 3.25 27.47
C ALA A 170 -32.64 3.96 28.79
N SER A 171 -33.25 3.53 29.90
CA SER A 171 -32.92 4.01 31.24
C SER A 171 -31.59 3.42 31.74
N LEU A 172 -30.98 4.08 32.73
CA LEU A 172 -29.73 3.63 33.37
C LEU A 172 -29.83 2.16 33.85
N ASP A 173 -30.94 1.79 34.48
CA ASP A 173 -31.17 0.43 34.99
C ASP A 173 -31.23 -0.62 33.88
N LEU A 174 -31.81 -0.27 32.71
CA LEU A 174 -31.89 -1.14 31.54
C LEU A 174 -30.52 -1.29 30.87
N VAL A 175 -29.80 -0.20 30.63
CA VAL A 175 -28.44 -0.27 30.07
C VAL A 175 -27.52 -1.06 31.01
N ALA A 176 -27.58 -0.80 32.32
CA ALA A 176 -26.79 -1.52 33.31
C ALA A 176 -27.17 -3.01 33.38
N SER A 177 -28.47 -3.38 33.38
CA SER A 177 -28.89 -4.78 33.43
C SER A 177 -28.56 -5.56 32.15
N THR A 178 -28.74 -4.99 30.95
CA THR A 178 -28.29 -5.62 29.69
C THR A 178 -26.75 -5.76 29.65
N THR A 179 -26.00 -4.82 30.22
CA THR A 179 -24.53 -4.93 30.33
C THR A 179 -24.11 -6.01 31.34
N ARG A 180 -24.77 -6.12 32.50
CA ARG A 180 -24.54 -7.21 33.47
C ARG A 180 -24.88 -8.58 32.89
N LYS A 181 -25.97 -8.69 32.13
CA LYS A 181 -26.37 -9.90 31.38
C LYS A 181 -25.21 -10.37 30.49
N ALA A 182 -24.73 -9.52 29.57
CA ALA A 182 -23.61 -9.84 28.70
C ALA A 182 -22.34 -10.22 29.49
N ALA A 183 -21.93 -9.42 30.48
CA ALA A 183 -20.76 -9.68 31.32
C ALA A 183 -20.86 -11.00 32.13
N SER A 184 -22.07 -11.49 32.41
CA SER A 184 -22.32 -12.76 33.10
C SER A 184 -22.43 -13.99 32.18
N GLN A 185 -22.43 -13.79 30.86
CA GLN A 185 -22.62 -14.84 29.86
C GLN A 185 -21.44 -14.90 28.85
N MET A 186 -20.25 -14.53 29.31
CA MET A 186 -19.02 -14.56 28.52
C MET A 186 -17.89 -15.29 29.24
N ALA A 187 -16.94 -15.81 28.47
CA ALA A 187 -15.73 -16.46 28.94
C ALA A 187 -14.54 -16.12 28.04
N THR A 188 -13.41 -15.78 28.65
CA THR A 188 -12.15 -15.42 27.99
C THR A 188 -10.99 -16.25 28.52
N VAL A 189 -10.10 -16.67 27.64
CA VAL A 189 -8.83 -17.35 27.97
C VAL A 189 -7.70 -16.75 27.15
N ALA A 190 -6.51 -16.63 27.73
CA ALA A 190 -5.29 -16.15 27.05
C ALA A 190 -4.21 -17.23 26.95
N ALA A 191 -3.34 -17.12 25.96
CA ALA A 191 -2.10 -17.88 25.83
C ALA A 191 -0.98 -16.96 25.33
N SER A 192 0.16 -16.96 26.03
CA SER A 192 1.27 -16.03 25.78
C SER A 192 2.59 -16.78 25.67
N LEU A 193 3.38 -16.45 24.64
CA LEU A 193 4.73 -17.00 24.40
C LEU A 193 5.79 -16.35 25.30
N ASP A 194 5.57 -15.09 25.71
CA ASP A 194 6.37 -14.38 26.70
C ASP A 194 5.58 -13.19 27.30
N ARG A 195 6.23 -12.45 28.21
CA ARG A 195 5.76 -11.20 28.83
C ARG A 195 5.94 -10.00 27.91
N CYS A 196 5.16 -8.94 28.13
CA CYS A 196 5.36 -7.66 27.46
C CYS A 196 6.48 -6.80 28.09
N SER A 197 7.11 -5.96 27.26
CA SER A 197 8.11 -4.95 27.59
C SER A 197 7.47 -3.69 28.17
N VAL A 198 7.30 -3.60 29.50
CA VAL A 198 6.76 -2.39 30.14
C VAL A 198 7.80 -1.24 30.09
N PRO A 199 7.52 -0.10 29.43
CA PRO A 199 8.47 1.00 29.29
C PRO A 199 8.93 1.56 30.63
N GLY A 200 10.22 1.90 30.72
CA GLY A 200 10.83 2.46 31.93
C GLY A 200 10.95 1.51 33.13
N ARG A 201 10.53 0.23 33.01
CA ARG A 201 10.76 -0.80 34.03
C ARG A 201 11.93 -1.70 33.63
N SER A 202 12.61 -2.27 34.63
CA SER A 202 13.55 -3.37 34.40
C SER A 202 12.82 -4.56 33.77
N THR A 203 13.49 -5.28 32.86
CA THR A 203 12.97 -6.50 32.23
C THR A 203 12.51 -7.50 33.29
N GLN A 204 11.27 -7.97 33.18
CA GLN A 204 10.82 -9.14 33.94
C GLN A 204 11.53 -10.39 33.41
N GLU A 205 11.54 -11.46 34.19
CA GLU A 205 12.07 -12.75 33.74
C GLU A 205 11.17 -13.32 32.63
N ALA A 206 11.77 -13.49 31.45
CA ALA A 206 11.14 -14.09 30.29
C ALA A 206 10.72 -15.54 30.57
N LEU A 207 9.75 -16.06 29.82
CA LEU A 207 9.48 -17.49 29.83
C LEU A 207 10.69 -18.28 29.28
N PRO A 208 10.93 -19.53 29.77
CA PRO A 208 11.99 -20.37 29.22
C PRO A 208 11.80 -20.59 27.71
N HIS A 209 12.90 -20.62 26.96
CA HIS A 209 12.84 -20.87 25.52
C HIS A 209 12.17 -22.22 25.24
N GLY A 210 11.15 -22.20 24.37
CA GLY A 210 10.32 -23.36 24.07
C GLY A 210 9.03 -23.44 24.90
N GLN A 211 8.78 -22.56 25.87
CA GLN A 211 7.57 -22.59 26.71
C GLN A 211 6.56 -21.46 26.39
N LEU A 212 5.31 -21.69 26.81
CA LEU A 212 4.22 -20.70 26.85
C LEU A 212 3.51 -20.71 28.21
N GLU A 213 2.78 -19.64 28.52
CA GLU A 213 1.99 -19.48 29.76
C GLU A 213 0.50 -19.25 29.42
N PHE A 214 -0.36 -20.19 29.85
CA PHE A 214 -1.81 -20.10 29.72
C PHE A 214 -2.41 -19.23 30.83
N GLY A 215 -3.31 -18.33 30.46
CA GLY A 215 -4.00 -17.43 31.39
C GLY A 215 -3.12 -16.30 31.92
N MET A 216 -2.07 -15.87 31.22
CA MET A 216 -1.36 -14.64 31.59
C MET A 216 -2.33 -13.44 31.52
N GLY A 217 -2.23 -12.51 32.48
CA GLY A 217 -3.03 -11.29 32.51
C GLY A 217 -2.46 -10.16 31.64
N ILE A 218 -3.31 -9.19 31.28
CA ILE A 218 -2.94 -8.04 30.43
C ILE A 218 -1.96 -7.04 31.08
N HIS A 219 -1.54 -7.25 32.33
CA HIS A 219 -0.47 -6.47 32.98
C HIS A 219 0.77 -7.33 33.33
N ASN A 220 0.99 -8.44 32.60
CA ASN A 220 1.96 -9.51 32.89
C ASN A 220 1.68 -10.30 34.18
N GLU A 221 0.46 -10.29 34.73
CA GLU A 221 0.14 -11.15 35.88
C GLU A 221 0.33 -12.63 35.52
N PRO A 222 0.88 -13.47 36.43
CA PRO A 222 1.12 -14.88 36.16
C PRO A 222 -0.10 -15.63 35.63
N GLY A 223 0.19 -16.64 34.81
CA GLY A 223 -0.81 -17.58 34.32
C GLY A 223 -1.15 -18.67 35.32
N VAL A 224 -2.06 -19.56 34.92
CA VAL A 224 -2.43 -20.76 35.68
C VAL A 224 -1.59 -21.98 35.32
N LYS A 225 -0.92 -21.98 34.17
CA LYS A 225 -0.12 -23.11 33.70
C LYS A 225 0.98 -22.67 32.74
N ARG A 226 2.20 -23.20 32.91
CA ARG A 226 3.28 -23.16 31.91
C ARG A 226 3.46 -24.53 31.32
N GLU A 227 3.72 -24.60 30.01
CA GLU A 227 3.99 -25.82 29.28
C GLU A 227 4.93 -25.57 28.10
N GLU A 228 5.57 -26.61 27.60
CA GLU A 228 6.28 -26.58 26.31
C GLU A 228 5.31 -26.28 25.16
N ILE A 229 5.77 -25.45 24.22
CA ILE A 229 5.13 -25.19 22.93
C ILE A 229 5.13 -26.51 22.15
N THR A 230 3.98 -26.87 21.61
CA THR A 230 3.82 -28.08 20.77
C THR A 230 3.25 -27.66 19.42
N SER A 231 2.07 -28.13 19.03
CA SER A 231 1.37 -27.63 17.84
C SER A 231 0.33 -26.56 18.19
N LEU A 232 -0.11 -25.80 17.20
CA LEU A 232 -1.16 -24.80 17.40
C LEU A 232 -2.49 -25.45 17.80
N GLU A 233 -2.83 -26.58 17.20
CA GLU A 233 -4.06 -27.34 17.48
C GLU A 233 -4.10 -27.78 18.96
N VAL A 234 -2.99 -28.30 19.49
CA VAL A 234 -2.88 -28.68 20.90
C VAL A 234 -2.93 -27.45 21.82
N THR A 235 -2.35 -26.33 21.39
CA THR A 235 -2.36 -25.07 22.16
C THR A 235 -3.77 -24.46 22.25
N VAL A 236 -4.47 -24.39 21.12
CA VAL A 236 -5.87 -23.95 21.02
C VAL A 236 -6.80 -24.92 21.75
N GLU A 237 -6.57 -26.23 21.65
CA GLU A 237 -7.36 -27.23 22.38
C GLU A 237 -7.27 -27.04 23.89
N LYS A 238 -6.06 -26.87 24.43
CA LYS A 238 -5.83 -26.63 25.86
C LYS A 238 -6.45 -25.31 26.33
N ALA A 239 -6.29 -24.24 25.55
CA ALA A 239 -6.88 -22.93 25.84
C ALA A 239 -8.42 -23.01 25.89
N LEU A 240 -9.05 -23.52 24.82
CA LEU A 240 -10.51 -23.68 24.76
C LEU A 240 -11.01 -24.60 25.88
N SER A 241 -10.30 -25.67 26.21
CA SER A 241 -10.73 -26.62 27.25
C SER A 241 -10.84 -25.99 28.65
N MET A 242 -10.18 -24.84 28.91
CA MET A 242 -10.40 -24.08 30.15
C MET A 242 -11.81 -23.46 30.22
N MET A 243 -12.44 -23.13 29.09
CA MET A 243 -13.82 -22.63 29.02
C MET A 243 -14.87 -23.72 29.18
N PHE A 244 -14.56 -24.95 28.75
CA PHE A 244 -15.47 -26.11 28.80
C PHE A 244 -15.30 -26.97 30.06
N THR A 245 -14.35 -26.63 30.95
CA THR A 245 -14.15 -27.31 32.23
C THR A 245 -15.11 -26.73 33.27
N PRO A 246 -15.97 -27.54 33.93
CA PRO A 246 -16.95 -27.02 34.87
C PRO A 246 -16.32 -26.33 36.08
N LYS A 247 -16.62 -25.04 36.26
CA LYS A 247 -16.17 -24.19 37.36
C LYS A 247 -17.35 -23.48 38.02
N ALA A 248 -17.31 -23.36 39.35
CA ALA A 248 -18.40 -22.73 40.11
C ALA A 248 -18.44 -21.21 39.88
N ASN A 249 -19.63 -20.66 39.64
CA ASN A 249 -19.87 -19.23 39.38
C ASN A 249 -19.16 -18.69 38.11
N MET A 250 -18.91 -19.55 37.12
CA MET A 250 -18.42 -19.20 35.79
C MET A 250 -19.39 -19.69 34.72
N TRP A 251 -19.67 -18.84 33.73
CA TRP A 251 -20.39 -19.26 32.52
C TRP A 251 -19.54 -20.20 31.67
N GLN A 252 -20.19 -21.16 31.02
CA GLN A 252 -19.58 -22.19 30.18
C GLN A 252 -20.40 -22.31 28.89
N PRO A 253 -19.79 -22.49 27.71
CA PRO A 253 -20.54 -22.65 26.47
C PRO A 253 -21.20 -24.03 26.38
N GLU A 254 -22.53 -24.06 26.24
CA GLU A 254 -23.28 -25.31 26.06
C GLU A 254 -23.27 -25.81 24.60
N LYS A 255 -23.55 -27.10 24.39
CA LYS A 255 -23.67 -27.67 23.04
C LYS A 255 -24.89 -27.08 22.32
N GLY A 256 -24.68 -26.52 21.14
CA GLY A 256 -25.70 -25.81 20.37
C GLY A 256 -25.84 -24.33 20.75
N GLN A 257 -25.00 -23.81 21.64
CA GLN A 257 -24.99 -22.39 21.99
C GLN A 257 -24.62 -21.53 20.77
N GLN A 258 -25.43 -20.51 20.51
CA GLN A 258 -25.08 -19.40 19.61
C GLN A 258 -24.17 -18.42 20.34
N VAL A 259 -23.05 -18.02 19.71
CA VAL A 259 -22.04 -17.14 20.32
C VAL A 259 -21.54 -16.05 19.37
N ALA A 260 -21.09 -14.94 19.96
CA ALA A 260 -20.09 -14.09 19.36
C ALA A 260 -18.69 -14.61 19.76
N LEU A 261 -17.82 -14.79 18.77
CA LEU A 261 -16.41 -15.13 18.94
C LEU A 261 -15.54 -13.88 18.75
N MET A 262 -14.63 -13.62 19.69
CA MET A 262 -13.51 -12.68 19.48
C MET A 262 -12.19 -13.43 19.62
N VAL A 263 -11.33 -13.34 18.59
CA VAL A 263 -9.92 -13.75 18.63
C VAL A 263 -9.09 -12.47 18.66
N ASN A 264 -8.51 -12.19 19.82
CA ASN A 264 -7.85 -10.94 20.15
C ASN A 264 -6.33 -11.12 20.23
N ASN A 265 -5.58 -10.26 19.55
CA ASN A 265 -4.13 -10.13 19.66
C ASN A 265 -3.75 -9.34 20.91
N LEU A 266 -2.81 -9.87 21.71
CA LEU A 266 -2.26 -9.15 22.88
C LEU A 266 -1.21 -8.10 22.48
N GLY A 267 -0.85 -8.00 21.20
CA GLY A 267 -0.08 -6.90 20.60
C GLY A 267 1.18 -7.34 19.88
N GLY A 268 1.80 -8.45 20.31
CA GLY A 268 3.07 -8.94 19.78
C GLY A 268 2.99 -9.97 18.65
N LEU A 269 1.80 -10.48 18.31
CA LEU A 269 1.64 -11.45 17.20
C LEU A 269 1.39 -10.73 15.86
N SER A 270 1.83 -11.34 14.77
CA SER A 270 1.53 -10.88 13.42
C SER A 270 0.06 -11.12 13.04
N VAL A 271 -0.42 -10.36 12.05
CA VAL A 271 -1.76 -10.54 11.47
C VAL A 271 -1.91 -11.93 10.82
N LEU A 272 -0.81 -12.50 10.31
CA LEU A 272 -0.77 -13.87 9.78
C LEU A 272 -1.05 -14.89 10.88
N GLU A 273 -0.30 -14.85 11.99
CA GLU A 273 -0.49 -15.76 13.13
C GLU A 273 -1.90 -15.67 13.69
N ILE A 274 -2.43 -14.46 13.87
CA ILE A 274 -3.80 -14.24 14.36
C ILE A 274 -4.85 -14.82 13.40
N GLY A 275 -4.62 -14.78 12.09
CA GLY A 275 -5.47 -15.45 11.10
C GLY A 275 -5.44 -16.98 11.22
N VAL A 276 -4.26 -17.58 11.42
CA VAL A 276 -4.10 -19.04 11.58
C VAL A 276 -4.65 -19.52 12.93
N VAL A 277 -4.49 -18.74 14.01
CA VAL A 277 -5.13 -18.97 15.32
C VAL A 277 -6.66 -18.94 15.16
N ALA A 278 -7.22 -17.97 14.44
CA ALA A 278 -8.66 -17.87 14.24
C ALA A 278 -9.23 -19.06 13.47
N ASP A 279 -8.57 -19.51 12.40
CA ASP A 279 -8.95 -20.69 11.62
C ASP A 279 -9.02 -21.97 12.48
N GLU A 280 -8.00 -22.26 13.29
CA GLU A 280 -8.05 -23.43 14.18
C GLU A 280 -9.05 -23.28 15.33
N VAL A 281 -9.21 -22.08 15.91
CA VAL A 281 -10.27 -21.82 16.91
C VAL A 281 -11.67 -22.10 16.33
N VAL A 282 -11.95 -21.67 15.10
CA VAL A 282 -13.23 -21.92 14.41
C VAL A 282 -13.43 -23.41 14.14
N LYS A 283 -12.42 -24.10 13.61
CA LYS A 283 -12.44 -25.58 13.43
C LYS A 283 -12.76 -26.29 14.76
N GLN A 284 -12.12 -25.88 15.85
CA GLN A 284 -12.27 -26.50 17.16
C GLN A 284 -13.60 -26.21 17.87
N LEU A 285 -14.20 -25.05 17.64
CA LEU A 285 -15.54 -24.70 18.12
C LEU A 285 -16.62 -25.43 17.31
N GLY A 286 -16.45 -25.55 15.98
CA GLY A 286 -17.31 -26.37 15.12
C GLY A 286 -17.31 -27.85 15.53
N ARG A 287 -16.14 -28.44 15.79
CA ARG A 287 -16.01 -29.81 16.36
C ARG A 287 -16.76 -29.96 17.69
N ARG A 288 -16.80 -28.91 18.52
CA ARG A 288 -17.53 -28.86 19.82
C ARG A 288 -19.02 -28.54 19.68
N SER A 289 -19.55 -28.38 18.45
CA SER A 289 -20.95 -28.02 18.17
C SER A 289 -21.37 -26.66 18.77
N ILE A 290 -20.51 -25.65 18.65
CA ILE A 290 -20.80 -24.25 18.97
C ILE A 290 -21.12 -23.48 17.67
N HIS A 291 -22.16 -22.65 17.68
CA HIS A 291 -22.61 -21.88 16.51
C HIS A 291 -22.09 -20.45 16.60
N ILE A 292 -21.15 -20.08 15.73
CA ILE A 292 -20.49 -18.77 15.74
C ILE A 292 -21.27 -17.80 14.84
N GLU A 293 -22.28 -17.15 15.41
CA GLU A 293 -23.17 -16.22 14.70
C GLU A 293 -22.50 -14.89 14.38
N ARG A 294 -21.54 -14.45 15.20
CA ARG A 294 -20.74 -13.23 14.97
C ARG A 294 -19.28 -13.48 15.27
N SER A 295 -18.39 -12.83 14.54
CA SER A 295 -16.94 -13.01 14.68
C SER A 295 -16.17 -11.70 14.61
N LEU A 296 -15.13 -11.61 15.42
CA LEU A 296 -14.17 -10.52 15.50
C LEU A 296 -12.76 -11.13 15.54
N VAL A 297 -11.86 -10.69 14.66
CA VAL A 297 -10.45 -11.13 14.61
C VAL A 297 -9.57 -9.91 14.44
N GLY A 298 -8.57 -9.72 15.30
CA GLY A 298 -7.72 -8.52 15.28
C GLY A 298 -7.23 -8.12 16.68
N THR A 299 -6.97 -6.83 16.88
CA THR A 299 -6.43 -6.27 18.13
C THR A 299 -7.48 -5.38 18.80
N PHE A 300 -8.00 -5.80 19.95
CA PHE A 300 -9.12 -5.13 20.65
C PHE A 300 -8.76 -4.72 22.09
N ILE A 301 -8.07 -5.59 22.84
CA ILE A 301 -7.41 -5.25 24.10
C ILE A 301 -6.00 -5.80 24.09
N THR A 302 -5.03 -4.93 24.35
CA THR A 302 -3.62 -5.22 24.17
C THR A 302 -2.92 -5.38 25.52
N SER A 303 -1.70 -5.89 25.50
CA SER A 303 -0.76 -5.95 26.63
C SER A 303 0.57 -5.44 26.08
N LEU A 304 0.59 -4.18 25.64
CA LEU A 304 1.71 -3.54 24.91
C LEU A 304 2.17 -4.38 23.70
N ASP A 305 3.38 -4.93 23.74
CA ASP A 305 4.02 -5.81 22.74
C ASP A 305 3.85 -7.31 23.05
N GLY A 306 2.90 -7.67 23.93
CA GLY A 306 2.73 -9.03 24.45
C GLY A 306 2.52 -10.09 23.36
N PRO A 307 3.46 -11.04 23.17
CA PRO A 307 3.38 -12.04 22.11
C PRO A 307 2.42 -13.17 22.50
N GLY A 308 1.14 -12.95 22.26
CA GLY A 308 0.09 -13.92 22.57
C GLY A 308 -1.28 -13.52 22.04
N PHE A 309 -2.27 -14.39 22.29
CA PHE A 309 -3.66 -14.17 21.92
C PHE A 309 -4.60 -14.46 23.08
N SER A 310 -5.82 -13.96 22.99
CA SER A 310 -6.94 -14.38 23.82
C SER A 310 -8.17 -14.70 22.98
N VAL A 311 -8.86 -15.79 23.34
CA VAL A 311 -10.16 -16.14 22.77
C VAL A 311 -11.24 -15.74 23.77
N THR A 312 -12.29 -15.06 23.30
CA THR A 312 -13.49 -14.73 24.05
C THR A 312 -14.71 -15.30 23.36
N LEU A 313 -15.60 -15.91 24.12
CA LEU A 313 -16.95 -16.30 23.71
C LEU A 313 -17.97 -15.51 24.53
N LEU A 314 -19.01 -15.01 23.89
CA LEU A 314 -20.19 -14.42 24.52
C LEU A 314 -21.44 -15.13 24.00
N ALA A 315 -22.29 -15.63 24.89
CA ALA A 315 -23.59 -16.19 24.52
C ALA A 315 -24.47 -15.11 23.86
N LEU A 316 -25.19 -15.49 22.80
CA LEU A 316 -26.15 -14.61 22.14
C LEU A 316 -27.60 -15.06 22.31
N ASP A 317 -28.45 -14.07 22.49
CA ASP A 317 -29.86 -14.08 22.11
C ASP A 317 -30.12 -12.90 21.14
N ASP A 318 -31.32 -12.83 20.60
CA ASP A 318 -31.72 -11.82 19.60
C ASP A 318 -31.37 -10.38 20.04
N GLU A 319 -31.58 -10.05 21.33
CA GLU A 319 -31.24 -8.73 21.89
C GLU A 319 -29.73 -8.46 21.86
N LEU A 320 -28.90 -9.41 22.32
CA LEU A 320 -27.45 -9.21 22.31
C LEU A 320 -26.88 -9.21 20.90
N MET A 321 -27.49 -9.93 19.97
CA MET A 321 -27.12 -9.93 18.55
C MET A 321 -27.41 -8.57 17.89
N ASP A 322 -28.64 -8.04 18.03
CA ASP A 322 -29.03 -6.71 17.52
C ASP A 322 -28.15 -5.59 18.12
N LEU A 323 -27.80 -5.67 19.40
CA LEU A 323 -26.96 -4.67 20.07
C LEU A 323 -25.49 -4.71 19.63
N LEU A 324 -24.98 -5.88 19.25
CA LEU A 324 -23.65 -5.99 18.64
C LEU A 324 -23.64 -5.47 17.20
N ASP A 325 -24.68 -5.76 16.42
CA ASP A 325 -24.80 -5.35 15.01
C ASP A 325 -25.16 -3.87 14.80
N ALA A 326 -25.78 -3.22 15.80
CA ALA A 326 -26.16 -1.80 15.73
C ALA A 326 -24.98 -0.89 15.31
N PRO A 327 -25.19 0.18 14.53
CA PRO A 327 -24.11 1.03 14.05
C PRO A 327 -23.34 1.72 15.18
N THR A 328 -22.05 2.00 14.95
CA THR A 328 -21.22 2.81 15.83
C THR A 328 -20.19 3.63 15.03
N THR A 329 -19.79 4.78 15.55
CA THR A 329 -18.68 5.58 14.99
C THR A 329 -17.32 5.29 15.65
N ALA A 330 -17.27 4.38 16.64
CA ALA A 330 -16.04 4.06 17.36
C ALA A 330 -14.96 3.47 16.42
N PRO A 331 -13.78 4.10 16.26
CA PRO A 331 -12.83 3.75 15.21
C PRO A 331 -12.19 2.37 15.36
N ALA A 332 -12.15 1.81 16.58
CA ALA A 332 -11.61 0.47 16.84
C ALA A 332 -12.68 -0.65 16.86
N TRP A 333 -13.94 -0.35 16.54
CA TRP A 333 -14.98 -1.38 16.35
C TRP A 333 -15.10 -1.76 14.85
N PRO A 334 -15.13 -3.05 14.49
CA PRO A 334 -15.27 -3.46 13.09
C PRO A 334 -16.58 -2.94 12.46
N ARG A 335 -16.50 -2.35 11.26
CA ARG A 335 -17.68 -1.82 10.53
C ARG A 335 -18.78 -2.85 10.24
N SER A 336 -18.42 -4.14 10.24
CA SER A 336 -19.35 -5.25 10.10
C SER A 336 -18.80 -6.45 10.86
N ILE A 337 -19.69 -7.25 11.43
CA ILE A 337 -19.39 -8.51 12.10
C ILE A 337 -20.33 -9.58 11.55
N HIS A 338 -19.78 -10.75 11.22
CA HIS A 338 -20.52 -11.81 10.54
C HIS A 338 -20.20 -13.17 11.16
N GLY A 339 -21.11 -14.13 11.01
CA GLY A 339 -20.83 -15.52 11.35
C GLY A 339 -19.79 -16.11 10.41
N TRP A 340 -19.06 -17.12 10.87
CA TRP A 340 -18.17 -17.86 9.97
C TRP A 340 -18.99 -18.71 9.02
N VAL A 341 -18.62 -18.73 7.74
CA VAL A 341 -19.22 -19.65 6.75
C VAL A 341 -18.71 -21.06 7.04
N THR A 342 -19.37 -21.76 7.96
CA THR A 342 -19.03 -23.15 8.35
C THR A 342 -19.45 -24.19 7.31
N ASP A 343 -20.08 -23.76 6.21
CA ASP A 343 -20.39 -24.61 5.07
C ASP A 343 -19.12 -25.08 4.36
N SER A 344 -18.60 -26.22 4.83
CA SER A 344 -17.50 -26.98 4.23
C SER A 344 -17.69 -27.19 2.71
N GLU A 345 -18.94 -27.27 2.23
CA GLU A 345 -19.25 -27.35 0.81
C GLU A 345 -18.74 -26.14 -0.01
N SER A 346 -18.68 -24.94 0.57
CA SER A 346 -18.22 -23.72 -0.11
C SER A 346 -16.71 -23.70 -0.41
N VAL A 347 -15.93 -24.34 0.46
CA VAL A 347 -14.48 -24.59 0.26
C VAL A 347 -14.26 -25.89 -0.54
N SER A 348 -15.27 -26.77 -0.62
CA SER A 348 -15.12 -28.06 -1.26
C SER A 348 -15.00 -27.98 -2.78
N LYS A 349 -14.12 -28.82 -3.33
CA LYS A 349 -14.25 -29.40 -4.69
C LYS A 349 -14.47 -28.42 -5.85
N ARG A 350 -13.90 -27.22 -5.77
CA ARG A 350 -12.94 -26.90 -6.83
C ARG A 350 -11.74 -27.79 -6.62
N GLU A 351 -11.82 -28.99 -7.20
CA GLU A 351 -10.65 -29.81 -7.48
C GLU A 351 -9.59 -28.88 -8.10
N THR A 352 -8.32 -29.05 -7.72
CA THR A 352 -7.21 -28.35 -8.37
C THR A 352 -7.43 -28.46 -9.87
N ILE A 353 -7.61 -27.32 -10.54
CA ILE A 353 -7.75 -27.30 -12.00
C ILE A 353 -6.36 -27.63 -12.53
N VAL A 354 -6.05 -28.93 -12.62
CA VAL A 354 -4.85 -29.45 -13.23
C VAL A 354 -4.87 -28.89 -14.65
N PRO A 355 -3.98 -27.93 -14.99
CA PRO A 355 -3.88 -27.40 -16.35
C PRO A 355 -3.66 -28.60 -17.26
N VAL A 356 -4.51 -28.77 -18.27
CA VAL A 356 -4.81 -30.10 -18.83
C VAL A 356 -3.59 -30.71 -19.53
N THR A 357 -2.77 -31.45 -18.77
CA THR A 357 -1.59 -32.22 -19.21
C THR A 357 -1.94 -33.47 -20.03
N LYS A 358 -3.12 -33.45 -20.67
CA LYS A 358 -3.54 -34.38 -21.74
C LYS A 358 -3.87 -33.66 -23.05
N ALA A 359 -3.48 -32.38 -23.17
CA ALA A 359 -3.56 -31.61 -24.43
C ALA A 359 -2.35 -31.90 -25.34
N ASN A 360 -2.30 -33.10 -25.96
CA ASN A 360 -1.44 -33.49 -27.08
C ASN A 360 -0.05 -32.81 -27.15
N SER A 361 0.75 -32.88 -26.07
CA SER A 361 2.13 -32.42 -26.12
C SER A 361 2.89 -33.24 -27.16
N ARG A 362 3.42 -32.59 -28.22
CA ARG A 362 4.25 -33.28 -29.20
C ARG A 362 5.41 -33.97 -28.47
N GLU A 363 5.49 -35.28 -28.66
CA GLU A 363 6.57 -36.09 -28.12
C GLU A 363 7.87 -35.77 -28.85
N THR A 364 8.99 -35.76 -28.12
CA THR A 364 10.32 -35.72 -28.73
C THR A 364 10.64 -37.02 -29.46
N GLY A 365 9.99 -38.14 -29.08
CA GLY A 365 10.29 -39.49 -29.56
C GLY A 365 11.43 -40.15 -28.78
N VAL A 366 11.90 -39.49 -27.73
CA VAL A 366 13.13 -39.80 -26.99
C VAL A 366 12.75 -40.40 -25.63
N LYS A 367 12.83 -41.73 -25.50
CA LYS A 367 12.23 -42.49 -24.37
C LYS A 367 13.23 -42.94 -23.31
N VAL A 368 13.22 -42.31 -22.12
CA VAL A 368 14.08 -42.69 -20.97
C VAL A 368 13.41 -43.74 -20.07
N PRO A 369 14.16 -44.67 -19.45
CA PRO A 369 13.60 -45.57 -18.44
C PRO A 369 13.05 -44.81 -17.24
N THR A 370 11.81 -45.07 -16.84
CA THR A 370 11.17 -44.36 -15.71
C THR A 370 11.87 -44.63 -14.38
N SER A 371 12.44 -45.83 -14.20
CA SER A 371 13.25 -46.19 -13.04
C SER A 371 14.51 -45.31 -12.89
N LEU A 372 15.12 -44.90 -14.01
CA LEU A 372 16.26 -43.97 -14.01
C LEU A 372 15.81 -42.58 -13.51
N VAL A 373 14.65 -42.11 -13.98
CA VAL A 373 14.07 -40.81 -13.55
C VAL A 373 13.79 -40.82 -12.04
N LYS A 374 13.13 -41.84 -11.50
CA LYS A 374 12.80 -41.90 -10.06
C LYS A 374 14.04 -41.94 -9.16
N VAL A 375 14.97 -42.87 -9.40
CA VAL A 375 16.22 -43.03 -8.61
C VAL A 375 17.03 -41.73 -8.51
N LEU A 376 16.98 -40.90 -9.55
CA LEU A 376 17.79 -39.70 -9.67
C LEU A 376 17.07 -38.45 -9.11
N ILE A 377 15.74 -38.36 -9.22
CA ILE A 377 14.95 -37.42 -8.40
C ILE A 377 15.12 -37.73 -6.90
N GLU A 378 15.12 -39.00 -6.51
CA GLU A 378 15.41 -39.45 -5.14
C GLU A 378 16.85 -39.14 -4.69
N SER A 379 17.80 -39.02 -5.62
CA SER A 379 19.17 -38.60 -5.33
C SER A 379 19.24 -37.10 -5.00
N VAL A 380 18.59 -36.27 -5.81
CA VAL A 380 18.46 -34.82 -5.58
C VAL A 380 17.65 -34.54 -4.32
N ALA A 381 16.60 -35.31 -4.05
CA ALA A 381 15.79 -35.17 -2.83
C ALA A 381 16.63 -35.37 -1.57
N ARG A 382 17.43 -36.46 -1.49
CA ARG A 382 18.28 -36.76 -0.33
C ARG A 382 19.39 -35.73 -0.13
N THR A 383 20.00 -35.25 -1.20
CA THR A 383 21.08 -34.24 -1.15
C THR A 383 20.54 -32.85 -0.81
N THR A 384 19.45 -32.40 -1.46
CA THR A 384 18.76 -31.15 -1.12
C THR A 384 18.30 -31.15 0.34
N THR A 385 17.70 -32.25 0.84
CA THR A 385 17.27 -32.36 2.25
C THR A 385 18.43 -32.29 3.24
N ARG A 386 19.63 -32.75 2.85
CA ARG A 386 20.85 -32.65 3.68
C ARG A 386 21.42 -31.23 3.70
N ASP A 387 21.41 -30.56 2.56
CA ASP A 387 22.06 -29.25 2.38
C ASP A 387 21.14 -28.07 2.71
N GLU A 388 19.82 -28.27 2.66
CA GLU A 388 18.78 -27.25 2.90
C GLU A 388 19.07 -26.37 4.14
N PRO A 389 19.33 -26.92 5.34
CA PRO A 389 19.49 -26.09 6.53
C PRO A 389 20.66 -25.10 6.40
N LYS A 390 21.72 -25.47 5.68
CA LYS A 390 22.90 -24.61 5.48
C LYS A 390 22.72 -23.62 4.34
N ILE A 391 21.93 -23.95 3.32
CA ILE A 391 21.50 -22.99 2.28
C ILE A 391 20.58 -21.93 2.90
N THR A 392 19.60 -22.36 3.70
CA THR A 392 18.70 -21.48 4.47
C THR A 392 19.45 -20.62 5.48
N GLU A 393 20.48 -21.15 6.16
CA GLU A 393 21.34 -20.37 7.05
C GLU A 393 22.10 -19.26 6.30
N TYR A 394 22.77 -19.57 5.18
CA TYR A 394 23.46 -18.56 4.37
C TYR A 394 22.48 -17.54 3.77
N ASP A 395 21.27 -17.96 3.39
CA ASP A 395 20.21 -17.07 2.90
C ASP A 395 19.58 -16.21 4.00
N THR A 396 19.65 -16.62 5.27
CA THR A 396 19.28 -15.77 6.41
C THR A 396 20.30 -14.65 6.64
N LEU A 397 21.56 -14.87 6.26
CA LEU A 397 22.63 -13.87 6.33
C LEU A 397 22.67 -12.94 5.11
N ALA A 398 22.41 -13.49 3.91
CA ALA A 398 22.53 -12.82 2.62
C ALA A 398 21.19 -12.39 1.96
N GLY A 399 20.04 -12.89 2.42
CA GLY A 399 18.75 -12.74 1.75
C GLY A 399 17.59 -12.64 2.75
N ASP A 400 16.52 -13.41 2.51
CA ASP A 400 15.35 -13.50 3.41
C ASP A 400 15.16 -14.88 4.08
N GLY A 401 16.08 -15.82 3.87
CA GLY A 401 16.10 -17.10 4.58
C GLY A 401 15.06 -18.10 4.09
N ASP A 402 14.69 -18.07 2.80
CA ASP A 402 13.75 -19.02 2.19
C ASP A 402 14.41 -19.99 1.19
N CYS A 403 15.59 -19.68 0.66
CA CYS A 403 16.14 -20.33 -0.53
C CYS A 403 16.25 -21.86 -0.40
N GLY A 404 16.73 -22.36 0.73
CA GLY A 404 16.83 -23.81 0.97
C GLY A 404 15.44 -24.46 1.04
N GLY A 405 14.53 -23.91 1.84
CA GLY A 405 13.15 -24.39 1.94
C GLY A 405 12.42 -24.35 0.59
N THR A 406 12.66 -23.33 -0.23
CA THR A 406 12.15 -23.20 -1.60
C THR A 406 12.66 -24.31 -2.52
N LEU A 407 13.95 -24.66 -2.44
CA LEU A 407 14.52 -25.81 -3.17
C LEU A 407 13.93 -27.14 -2.69
N LEU A 408 13.86 -27.36 -1.37
CA LEU A 408 13.32 -28.58 -0.77
C LEU A 408 11.85 -28.79 -1.12
N ASN A 409 11.03 -27.73 -1.13
CA ASN A 409 9.63 -27.80 -1.57
C ASN A 409 9.53 -28.18 -3.06
N GLY A 410 10.36 -27.60 -3.92
CA GLY A 410 10.46 -27.96 -5.34
C GLY A 410 10.72 -29.45 -5.55
N VAL A 411 11.80 -29.96 -4.94
CA VAL A 411 12.20 -31.38 -5.11
C VAL A 411 11.24 -32.34 -4.43
N THR A 412 10.64 -31.96 -3.30
CA THR A 412 9.54 -32.73 -2.67
C THR A 412 8.30 -32.79 -3.57
N GLY A 413 8.03 -31.73 -4.34
CA GLY A 413 7.04 -31.74 -5.41
C GLY A 413 7.39 -32.74 -6.51
N LEU A 414 8.64 -32.79 -6.96
CA LEU A 414 9.10 -33.71 -8.02
C LEU A 414 8.97 -35.18 -7.61
N VAL A 415 9.31 -35.52 -6.36
CA VAL A 415 9.09 -36.88 -5.83
C VAL A 415 7.62 -37.27 -5.98
N LYS A 416 6.69 -36.43 -5.49
CA LYS A 416 5.24 -36.69 -5.54
C LYS A 416 4.68 -36.77 -6.98
N GLU A 417 5.21 -35.95 -7.89
CA GLU A 417 4.78 -35.92 -9.30
C GLU A 417 5.14 -37.22 -10.04
N PHE A 418 6.31 -37.83 -9.76
CA PHE A 418 6.78 -39.03 -10.46
C PHE A 418 6.66 -40.35 -9.67
N GLU A 419 6.38 -40.31 -8.36
CA GLU A 419 6.21 -41.49 -7.49
C GLU A 419 5.26 -42.52 -8.11
N ASN A 420 4.14 -42.06 -8.66
CA ASN A 420 3.04 -42.89 -9.16
C ASN A 420 3.07 -43.15 -10.69
N ASP A 421 4.18 -42.90 -11.38
CA ASP A 421 4.35 -43.28 -12.79
C ASP A 421 4.65 -44.79 -12.96
N ASP A 422 3.69 -45.53 -13.53
CA ASP A 422 3.82 -46.97 -13.86
C ASP A 422 4.38 -47.24 -15.27
N ALA A 423 4.65 -46.21 -16.07
CA ALA A 423 5.18 -46.36 -17.42
C ALA A 423 6.59 -46.99 -17.41
N VAL A 424 6.90 -47.87 -18.36
CA VAL A 424 8.26 -48.45 -18.49
C VAL A 424 9.29 -47.39 -18.92
N SER A 425 8.86 -46.44 -19.76
CA SER A 425 9.69 -45.33 -20.24
C SER A 425 8.87 -44.07 -20.50
N LEU A 426 9.41 -42.91 -20.16
CA LEU A 426 8.81 -41.58 -20.37
C LEU A 426 9.44 -40.85 -21.57
N ASP A 427 8.68 -39.96 -22.22
CA ASP A 427 9.25 -39.05 -23.21
C ASP A 427 10.05 -37.93 -22.52
N ILE A 428 11.28 -37.68 -22.97
CA ILE A 428 12.19 -36.80 -22.22
C ILE A 428 11.69 -35.35 -22.21
N GLY A 429 11.06 -34.87 -23.29
CA GLY A 429 10.41 -33.55 -23.33
C GLY A 429 9.18 -33.45 -22.42
N GLN A 430 8.54 -34.57 -22.06
CA GLN A 430 7.48 -34.60 -21.04
C GLN A 430 8.07 -34.56 -19.63
N VAL A 431 9.20 -35.26 -19.37
CA VAL A 431 9.92 -35.20 -18.08
C VAL A 431 10.30 -33.75 -17.75
N PHE A 432 10.89 -33.02 -18.70
CA PHE A 432 11.21 -31.59 -18.50
C PHE A 432 9.99 -30.72 -18.26
N ARG A 433 8.93 -30.83 -19.08
CA ARG A 433 7.72 -30.00 -18.90
C ARG A 433 7.04 -30.26 -17.56
N ARG A 434 6.97 -31.52 -17.12
CA ARG A 434 6.46 -31.88 -15.78
C ARG A 434 7.36 -31.30 -14.68
N THR A 435 8.68 -31.43 -14.82
CA THR A 435 9.65 -30.86 -13.86
C THR A 435 9.52 -29.33 -13.75
N ALA A 436 9.43 -28.62 -14.89
CA ALA A 436 9.23 -27.18 -14.94
C ALA A 436 7.90 -26.74 -14.32
N THR A 437 6.82 -27.47 -14.63
CA THR A 437 5.46 -27.23 -14.08
C THR A 437 5.41 -27.48 -12.56
N THR A 438 6.19 -28.43 -12.06
CA THR A 438 6.27 -28.72 -10.62
C THR A 438 7.15 -27.70 -9.90
N ALA A 439 8.25 -27.24 -10.51
CA ALA A 439 9.01 -26.10 -10.02
C ALA A 439 8.12 -24.84 -9.90
N GLU A 440 7.37 -24.50 -10.95
CA GLU A 440 6.41 -23.37 -10.99
C GLU A 440 5.36 -23.43 -9.86
N ARG A 441 4.91 -24.63 -9.45
CA ARG A 441 3.88 -24.82 -8.42
C ARG A 441 4.41 -25.00 -7.00
N SER A 442 5.63 -25.50 -6.86
CA SER A 442 6.18 -25.94 -5.56
C SER A 442 7.35 -25.10 -5.09
N MET A 443 7.90 -24.21 -5.92
CA MET A 443 8.96 -23.27 -5.55
C MET A 443 8.42 -21.84 -5.57
N GLY A 444 8.66 -21.10 -4.49
CA GLY A 444 8.28 -19.70 -4.39
C GLY A 444 9.20 -18.75 -5.17
N GLY A 445 8.75 -17.50 -5.26
CA GLY A 445 9.58 -16.34 -5.61
C GLY A 445 10.34 -16.45 -6.93
N THR A 446 11.48 -15.77 -6.97
CA THR A 446 12.33 -15.68 -8.17
C THR A 446 12.95 -17.03 -8.55
N SER A 447 13.25 -17.88 -7.57
CA SER A 447 13.85 -19.19 -7.79
C SER A 447 12.94 -20.10 -8.62
N GLY A 448 11.66 -20.23 -8.26
CA GLY A 448 10.70 -21.03 -9.01
C GLY A 448 10.54 -20.56 -10.46
N ALA A 449 10.49 -19.24 -10.68
CA ALA A 449 10.44 -18.66 -12.02
C ALA A 449 11.71 -18.98 -12.85
N ILE A 450 12.91 -18.87 -12.28
CA ILE A 450 14.16 -19.15 -13.01
C ILE A 450 14.25 -20.62 -13.44
N TYR A 451 13.99 -21.57 -12.52
CA TYR A 451 14.00 -22.99 -12.87
C TYR A 451 12.90 -23.32 -13.89
N ALA A 452 11.68 -22.79 -13.74
CA ALA A 452 10.59 -23.02 -14.68
C ALA A 452 10.87 -22.46 -16.09
N ILE A 453 11.50 -21.28 -16.21
CA ILE A 453 11.91 -20.69 -17.50
C ILE A 453 12.98 -21.57 -18.17
N PHE A 454 14.06 -21.89 -17.46
CA PHE A 454 15.17 -22.70 -17.99
C PHE A 454 14.70 -24.07 -18.48
N LEU A 455 13.93 -24.78 -17.66
CA LEU A 455 13.45 -26.14 -17.97
C LEU A 455 12.41 -26.15 -19.10
N ASN A 456 11.54 -25.14 -19.22
CA ASN A 456 10.60 -25.05 -20.35
C ASN A 456 11.29 -24.67 -21.66
N ALA A 457 12.25 -23.74 -21.63
CA ALA A 457 13.05 -23.38 -22.81
C ALA A 457 13.83 -24.59 -23.34
N LEU A 458 14.48 -25.33 -22.44
CA LEU A 458 15.17 -26.58 -22.75
C LEU A 458 14.19 -27.61 -23.35
N ALA A 459 13.01 -27.82 -22.73
CA ALA A 459 11.99 -28.74 -23.24
C ALA A 459 11.47 -28.40 -24.64
N ASN A 460 11.45 -27.12 -25.00
CA ASN A 460 11.02 -26.65 -26.32
C ASN A 460 12.14 -26.84 -27.35
N ARG A 461 13.39 -26.50 -27.05
CA ARG A 461 14.50 -26.75 -27.99
C ARG A 461 14.70 -28.23 -28.28
N LEU A 462 14.50 -29.12 -27.30
CA LEU A 462 14.51 -30.57 -27.52
C LEU A 462 13.45 -31.05 -28.53
N LEU A 463 12.30 -30.38 -28.60
CA LEU A 463 11.22 -30.69 -29.53
C LEU A 463 11.47 -30.11 -30.93
N GLU A 464 12.14 -28.96 -31.03
CA GLU A 464 12.55 -28.37 -32.30
C GLU A 464 13.65 -29.23 -32.96
N LEU A 465 14.69 -29.58 -32.20
CA LEU A 465 15.84 -30.35 -32.67
C LEU A 465 15.46 -31.72 -33.26
N THR A 466 14.45 -32.41 -32.70
CA THR A 466 13.98 -33.69 -33.27
C THR A 466 13.14 -33.53 -34.54
N THR A 467 12.67 -32.32 -34.85
CA THR A 467 12.08 -31.97 -36.17
C THR A 467 13.08 -31.39 -37.16
N GLU A 468 14.16 -30.74 -36.68
CA GLU A 468 15.16 -30.06 -37.52
C GLU A 468 16.32 -30.96 -37.96
N SER A 469 16.79 -31.89 -37.12
CA SER A 469 18.04 -32.64 -37.37
C SER A 469 18.06 -34.04 -36.73
N PRO A 470 17.48 -35.07 -37.40
CA PRO A 470 17.40 -36.44 -36.88
C PRO A 470 18.75 -37.21 -36.92
N SER A 471 19.87 -36.51 -37.08
CA SER A 471 21.22 -37.09 -37.22
C SER A 471 22.24 -36.61 -36.16
N LEU A 472 21.81 -35.76 -35.22
CA LEU A 472 22.65 -35.32 -34.10
C LEU A 472 23.03 -36.48 -33.18
N THR A 473 24.23 -36.42 -32.62
CA THR A 473 24.60 -37.31 -31.51
C THR A 473 23.88 -36.93 -30.23
N VAL A 474 23.88 -37.90 -29.30
CA VAL A 474 23.53 -37.78 -27.89
C VAL A 474 23.98 -36.44 -27.27
N SER A 475 25.25 -36.07 -27.54
CA SER A 475 25.91 -34.95 -26.86
C SER A 475 25.49 -33.61 -27.45
N GLU A 476 25.62 -33.46 -28.77
CA GLU A 476 25.27 -32.25 -29.51
C GLU A 476 23.80 -31.85 -29.32
N PHE A 477 22.90 -32.84 -29.22
CA PHE A 477 21.47 -32.64 -29.01
C PHE A 477 21.16 -31.86 -27.71
N ILE A 478 21.97 -32.03 -26.67
CA ILE A 478 21.69 -31.48 -25.33
C ILE A 478 22.69 -30.42 -24.90
N GLN A 479 23.89 -30.38 -25.49
CA GLN A 479 24.69 -29.15 -25.52
C GLN A 479 23.86 -28.01 -26.12
N GLN A 480 23.18 -28.25 -27.26
CA GLN A 480 22.26 -27.27 -27.85
C GLN A 480 21.03 -26.96 -26.98
N ALA A 481 20.44 -27.95 -26.30
CA ALA A 481 19.28 -27.72 -25.44
C ALA A 481 19.64 -26.94 -24.16
N LEU A 482 20.77 -27.26 -23.52
CA LEU A 482 21.31 -26.56 -22.35
C LEU A 482 21.68 -25.12 -22.69
N GLN A 483 22.39 -24.90 -23.81
CA GLN A 483 22.76 -23.57 -24.27
C GLN A 483 21.52 -22.74 -24.60
N SER A 484 20.55 -23.29 -25.33
CA SER A 484 19.28 -22.62 -25.63
C SER A 484 18.45 -22.32 -24.37
N GLY A 485 18.45 -23.22 -23.38
CA GLY A 485 17.79 -22.99 -22.09
C GLY A 485 18.43 -21.85 -21.30
N LEU A 486 19.77 -21.77 -21.33
CA LEU A 486 20.52 -20.69 -20.70
C LEU A 486 20.34 -19.36 -21.43
N ASP A 487 20.38 -19.35 -22.76
CA ASP A 487 20.23 -18.16 -23.59
C ASP A 487 18.83 -17.54 -23.42
N GLU A 488 17.79 -18.37 -23.38
CA GLU A 488 16.42 -17.92 -23.13
C GLU A 488 16.25 -17.40 -21.70
N LEU A 489 16.79 -18.09 -20.68
CA LEU A 489 16.83 -17.56 -19.31
C LEU A 489 17.56 -16.21 -19.23
N CYS A 490 18.68 -16.05 -19.94
CA CYS A 490 19.45 -14.81 -20.02
C CYS A 490 18.70 -13.64 -20.68
N ARG A 491 17.55 -13.86 -21.33
CA ARG A 491 16.64 -12.80 -21.80
C ARG A 491 15.74 -12.25 -20.69
N TYR A 492 15.33 -13.09 -19.73
CA TYR A 492 14.42 -12.71 -18.64
C TYR A 492 15.13 -12.31 -17.33
N THR A 493 16.43 -12.60 -17.19
CA THR A 493 17.24 -12.08 -16.07
C THR A 493 18.52 -11.37 -16.56
N PRO A 494 18.88 -10.21 -15.97
CA PRO A 494 20.18 -9.56 -16.18
C PRO A 494 21.32 -10.24 -15.40
N ALA A 495 21.07 -11.32 -14.65
CA ALA A 495 22.09 -12.04 -13.89
C ALA A 495 23.11 -12.75 -14.78
N ARG A 496 24.39 -12.57 -14.48
CA ARG A 496 25.57 -13.09 -15.20
C ARG A 496 26.65 -13.49 -14.19
N ILE A 497 27.73 -14.12 -14.66
CA ILE A 497 28.92 -14.38 -13.84
C ILE A 497 29.47 -13.04 -13.30
N GLY A 498 29.78 -12.99 -12.01
CA GLY A 498 30.22 -11.81 -11.27
C GLY A 498 29.09 -11.07 -10.55
N HIS A 499 27.83 -11.50 -10.65
CA HIS A 499 26.69 -10.80 -10.03
C HIS A 499 26.30 -11.35 -8.64
N ARG A 500 26.90 -12.47 -8.22
CA ARG A 500 26.63 -13.21 -6.97
C ARG A 500 25.19 -13.78 -6.94
N THR A 501 24.93 -14.71 -7.85
CA THR A 501 23.63 -15.36 -8.08
C THR A 501 23.80 -16.79 -8.55
N LEU A 502 22.71 -17.57 -8.66
CA LEU A 502 22.73 -18.91 -9.24
C LEU A 502 23.35 -19.00 -10.66
N MET A 503 23.35 -17.89 -11.41
CA MET A 503 24.00 -17.80 -12.72
C MET A 503 25.52 -17.96 -12.67
N ASP A 504 26.14 -17.67 -11.52
CA ASP A 504 27.57 -17.88 -11.27
C ASP A 504 27.95 -19.37 -11.25
N ALA A 505 27.01 -20.28 -10.93
CA ALA A 505 27.19 -21.73 -11.07
C ALA A 505 26.64 -22.27 -12.40
N LEU A 506 25.48 -21.78 -12.85
CA LEU A 506 24.78 -22.29 -14.04
C LEU A 506 25.50 -21.94 -15.35
N ILE A 507 26.06 -20.73 -15.49
CA ILE A 507 26.77 -20.34 -16.73
C ILE A 507 28.08 -21.14 -16.91
N PRO A 508 28.95 -21.32 -15.88
CA PRO A 508 30.10 -22.21 -16.00
C PRO A 508 29.75 -23.67 -16.30
N PHE A 509 28.65 -24.20 -15.74
CA PHE A 509 28.20 -25.55 -16.07
C PHE A 509 27.91 -25.69 -17.58
N VAL A 510 26.98 -24.90 -18.11
CA VAL A 510 26.50 -25.03 -19.49
C VAL A 510 27.63 -24.79 -20.49
N LYS A 511 28.51 -23.81 -20.21
CA LYS A 511 29.67 -23.53 -21.07
C LYS A 511 30.65 -24.69 -21.12
N ASN A 512 31.04 -25.27 -19.99
CA ASN A 512 31.99 -26.40 -19.99
C ASN A 512 31.35 -27.67 -20.56
N TYR A 513 30.08 -27.94 -20.25
CA TYR A 513 29.36 -29.06 -20.85
C TYR A 513 29.34 -28.99 -22.39
N SER A 514 29.28 -27.78 -22.94
CA SER A 514 29.30 -27.52 -24.39
C SER A 514 30.68 -27.65 -25.05
N VAL A 515 31.77 -27.82 -24.28
CA VAL A 515 33.13 -27.98 -24.82
C VAL A 515 33.49 -29.45 -25.04
N ASP A 516 33.24 -30.32 -24.06
CA ASP A 516 33.70 -31.71 -24.08
C ASP A 516 32.62 -32.75 -23.74
N GLY A 517 31.39 -32.32 -23.40
CA GLY A 517 30.34 -33.19 -22.89
C GLY A 517 30.65 -33.80 -21.51
N SER A 518 31.76 -33.40 -20.88
CA SER A 518 32.22 -33.89 -19.59
C SER A 518 31.47 -33.19 -18.47
N LEU A 519 30.31 -33.75 -18.21
CA LEU A 519 29.52 -33.62 -17.01
C LEU A 519 30.31 -33.37 -15.72
N ARG A 520 31.32 -34.20 -15.44
CA ARG A 520 32.16 -34.08 -14.25
C ARG A 520 33.00 -32.80 -14.25
N ALA A 521 33.48 -32.35 -15.42
CA ALA A 521 34.15 -31.07 -15.54
C ALA A 521 33.15 -29.91 -15.35
N ALA A 522 31.98 -29.98 -16.00
CA ALA A 522 30.92 -28.99 -15.86
C ALA A 522 30.47 -28.81 -14.39
N LEU A 523 30.33 -29.89 -13.62
CA LEU A 523 30.01 -29.85 -12.19
C LEU A 523 31.13 -29.28 -11.32
N VAL A 524 32.40 -29.55 -11.66
CA VAL A 524 33.56 -28.94 -10.97
C VAL A 524 33.60 -27.44 -11.20
N GLU A 525 33.33 -26.97 -12.43
CA GLU A 525 33.26 -25.53 -12.73
C GLU A 525 32.00 -24.87 -12.15
N ALA A 526 30.87 -25.58 -12.05
CA ALA A 526 29.68 -25.11 -11.33
C ALA A 526 29.97 -24.90 -9.83
N ARG A 527 30.62 -25.89 -9.18
CA ARG A 527 31.06 -25.78 -7.78
C ARG A 527 32.04 -24.62 -7.59
N LYS A 528 33.04 -24.47 -8.47
CA LYS A 528 33.97 -23.32 -8.42
C LYS A 528 33.23 -22.00 -8.57
N GLY A 529 32.27 -21.92 -9.50
CA GLY A 529 31.37 -20.78 -9.64
C GLY A 529 30.69 -20.41 -8.33
N ALA A 530 30.04 -21.39 -7.69
CA ALA A 530 29.40 -21.22 -6.38
C ALA A 530 30.37 -20.81 -5.27
N GLU A 531 31.51 -21.49 -5.09
CA GLU A 531 32.48 -21.14 -4.03
C GLU A 531 33.13 -19.76 -4.27
N ASN A 532 33.33 -19.34 -5.52
CA ASN A 532 33.86 -18.00 -5.85
C ASN A 532 32.90 -16.88 -5.41
N THR A 533 31.59 -17.13 -5.31
CA THR A 533 30.60 -16.12 -4.86
C THR A 533 30.79 -15.68 -3.40
N ARG A 534 31.59 -16.41 -2.60
CA ARG A 534 31.93 -16.04 -1.20
C ARG A 534 32.51 -14.64 -1.06
N GLN A 535 33.32 -14.24 -2.03
CA GLN A 535 34.12 -13.02 -2.05
C GLN A 535 33.64 -12.05 -3.14
N MET A 536 32.43 -12.26 -3.67
CA MET A 536 31.81 -11.37 -4.65
C MET A 536 30.94 -10.32 -3.96
N VAL A 537 31.06 -9.07 -4.40
CA VAL A 537 30.06 -8.04 -4.13
C VAL A 537 28.78 -8.38 -4.91
N ALA A 538 27.64 -8.45 -4.22
CA ALA A 538 26.37 -8.75 -4.86
C ALA A 538 25.90 -7.57 -5.73
N ALA A 539 25.75 -7.81 -7.03
CA ALA A 539 25.23 -6.82 -7.98
C ALA A 539 23.71 -6.95 -8.20
N LEU A 540 23.14 -8.10 -7.86
CA LEU A 540 21.72 -8.44 -8.02
C LEU A 540 21.25 -9.33 -6.85
N GLY A 541 19.95 -9.63 -6.83
CA GLY A 541 19.34 -10.44 -5.76
C GLY A 541 19.31 -9.72 -4.41
N ARG A 542 18.81 -10.39 -3.36
CA ARG A 542 18.67 -9.76 -2.04
C ARG A 542 20.01 -9.45 -1.36
N ALA A 543 21.06 -10.17 -1.71
CA ALA A 543 22.42 -9.94 -1.22
C ALA A 543 22.96 -8.54 -1.56
N SER A 544 22.41 -7.87 -2.58
CA SER A 544 22.77 -6.48 -2.92
C SER A 544 22.33 -5.44 -1.86
N TYR A 545 21.38 -5.76 -0.99
CA TYR A 545 20.92 -4.89 0.10
C TYR A 545 21.71 -5.06 1.42
N VAL A 546 22.60 -6.06 1.49
CA VAL A 546 23.35 -6.41 2.70
C VAL A 546 24.75 -5.77 2.64
N GLY A 547 25.19 -5.18 3.75
CA GLY A 547 26.53 -4.57 3.84
C GLY A 547 27.66 -5.60 3.71
N GLN A 548 28.74 -5.23 3.02
CA GLN A 548 29.91 -6.10 2.77
C GLN A 548 30.50 -6.63 4.08
N ASP A 549 30.50 -5.80 5.12
CA ASP A 549 30.93 -6.08 6.50
C ASP A 549 30.32 -7.37 7.10
N ARG A 550 29.13 -7.81 6.67
CA ARG A 550 28.50 -9.09 7.11
C ARG A 550 29.02 -10.33 6.37
N PHE A 551 29.76 -10.14 5.29
CA PHE A 551 30.34 -11.21 4.46
C PHE A 551 31.85 -11.37 4.70
N ASP A 552 32.50 -10.44 5.39
CA ASP A 552 33.93 -10.52 5.72
C ASP A 552 34.22 -11.44 6.93
N GLU A 553 33.22 -11.71 7.78
CA GLU A 553 33.31 -12.71 8.85
C GLU A 553 33.41 -14.14 8.28
N GLU A 554 34.21 -15.00 8.94
CA GLU A 554 34.52 -16.40 8.55
C GLU A 554 35.02 -16.63 7.11
N GLY A 555 35.42 -15.58 6.37
CA GLY A 555 36.04 -15.70 5.04
C GLY A 555 35.05 -15.82 3.88
N GLY A 556 33.81 -15.36 4.05
CA GLY A 556 32.82 -15.25 2.98
C GLY A 556 31.88 -16.45 2.88
N ILE A 557 30.58 -16.14 2.85
CA ILE A 557 29.50 -17.11 2.61
C ILE A 557 29.11 -17.12 1.12
N PRO A 558 28.95 -18.29 0.49
CA PRO A 558 28.57 -18.38 -0.92
C PRO A 558 27.10 -17.98 -1.12
N ASP A 559 26.73 -17.66 -2.36
CA ASP A 559 25.36 -17.42 -2.77
C ASP A 559 24.49 -18.67 -2.56
N PRO A 560 23.37 -18.58 -1.82
CA PRO A 560 22.44 -19.68 -1.63
C PRO A 560 21.90 -20.26 -2.94
N GLY A 561 21.67 -19.41 -3.96
CA GLY A 561 21.21 -19.84 -5.27
C GLY A 561 22.28 -20.63 -6.04
N ALA A 562 23.53 -20.17 -6.04
CA ALA A 562 24.65 -20.86 -6.67
C ALA A 562 24.99 -22.19 -5.96
N LEU A 563 24.86 -22.25 -4.63
CA LEU A 563 24.86 -23.52 -3.91
C LEU A 563 23.69 -24.41 -4.32
N GLY A 564 22.48 -23.86 -4.45
CA GLY A 564 21.29 -24.61 -4.89
C GLY A 564 21.43 -25.28 -6.26
N VAL A 565 22.25 -24.72 -7.15
CA VAL A 565 22.59 -25.31 -8.46
C VAL A 565 23.57 -26.49 -8.36
N PHE A 566 24.33 -26.61 -7.27
CA PHE A 566 25.26 -27.73 -7.04
C PHE A 566 24.76 -28.74 -5.96
N SER A 567 23.86 -28.30 -5.08
CA SER A 567 23.20 -29.09 -4.04
C SER A 567 22.36 -30.20 -4.68
N GLY A 568 22.96 -31.38 -4.77
CA GLY A 568 22.55 -32.41 -5.71
C GLY A 568 23.67 -33.35 -6.11
N THR A 569 24.94 -32.92 -6.01
CA THR A 569 26.09 -33.71 -6.48
C THR A 569 27.18 -34.00 -5.44
N ILE A 570 27.63 -35.26 -5.47
CA ILE A 570 28.89 -35.79 -4.91
C ILE A 570 29.05 -35.63 -3.39
N ALA A 571 28.73 -36.73 -2.69
CA ALA A 571 29.35 -37.10 -1.41
C ALA A 571 29.75 -38.59 -1.41
N ASP A 572 28.88 -39.48 -1.88
CA ASP A 572 29.07 -40.94 -1.76
C ASP A 572 30.11 -41.55 -2.72
N HIS A 573 30.61 -40.77 -3.70
CA HIS A 573 31.35 -41.31 -4.85
C HIS A 573 32.78 -41.82 -4.55
N GLU A 574 33.36 -41.52 -3.38
CA GLU A 574 34.65 -42.08 -2.95
C GLU A 574 34.52 -43.53 -2.43
N SER A 575 33.32 -43.99 -2.07
CA SER A 575 33.10 -45.30 -1.44
C SER A 575 33.15 -46.51 -2.39
N PHE A 576 33.14 -46.28 -3.71
CA PHE A 576 33.01 -47.32 -4.74
C PHE A 576 34.33 -47.78 -5.39
N LEU A 577 35.49 -47.33 -4.90
CA LEU A 577 36.81 -47.64 -5.48
C LEU A 577 37.66 -48.57 -4.59
N VAL A 578 37.31 -49.84 -4.57
CA VAL A 578 38.19 -50.94 -4.12
C VAL A 578 38.39 -51.93 -5.28
N PRO A 579 39.62 -52.21 -5.73
CA PRO A 579 39.86 -53.09 -6.86
C PRO A 579 39.78 -54.58 -6.46
N HIS A 580 39.00 -55.35 -7.22
CA HIS A 580 39.06 -56.82 -7.22
C HIS A 580 39.08 -57.35 -8.66
N ASP A 581 40.00 -58.27 -8.92
CA ASP A 581 40.27 -58.80 -10.26
C ASP A 581 39.18 -59.78 -10.75
N GLY A 582 38.71 -59.58 -11.99
CA GLY A 582 37.77 -60.49 -12.65
C GLY A 582 37.44 -60.03 -14.08
N PRO A 583 37.59 -60.87 -15.11
CA PRO A 583 37.35 -60.46 -16.50
C PRO A 583 35.91 -60.71 -16.98
N GLN A 584 35.55 -59.97 -18.05
CA GLN A 584 34.38 -60.13 -18.93
C GLN A 584 33.06 -59.41 -18.54
N ILE A 585 32.52 -58.67 -19.53
CA ILE A 585 31.14 -58.17 -19.67
C ILE A 585 30.59 -57.35 -18.48
N LEU A 586 31.26 -56.22 -18.17
CA LEU A 586 30.61 -55.12 -17.41
C LEU A 586 31.19 -53.72 -17.70
N ALA A 587 32.46 -53.62 -18.14
CA ALA A 587 33.18 -52.35 -18.31
C ALA A 587 32.53 -51.35 -19.29
N SER A 588 31.96 -51.81 -20.41
CA SER A 588 31.28 -50.95 -21.39
C SER A 588 29.92 -50.44 -20.91
N THR A 589 29.25 -51.16 -20.01
CA THR A 589 27.98 -50.73 -19.41
C THR A 589 28.22 -49.70 -18.30
N ILE A 590 29.24 -49.92 -17.45
CA ILE A 590 29.60 -49.01 -16.36
C ILE A 590 30.05 -47.65 -16.90
N ALA A 591 30.82 -47.61 -18.00
CA ALA A 591 31.25 -46.37 -18.63
C ALA A 591 30.07 -45.47 -19.08
N LEU A 592 29.02 -46.07 -19.65
CA LEU A 592 27.79 -45.33 -20.00
C LEU A 592 26.96 -44.96 -18.76
N SER A 593 26.91 -45.84 -17.75
CA SER A 593 26.12 -45.62 -16.54
C SER A 593 26.65 -44.44 -15.70
N LEU A 594 27.98 -44.29 -15.61
CA LEU A 594 28.63 -43.18 -14.90
C LEU A 594 28.54 -41.85 -15.65
N GLN A 595 28.19 -41.84 -16.94
CA GLN A 595 27.87 -40.61 -17.67
C GLN A 595 26.38 -40.21 -17.56
N LEU A 596 25.49 -41.08 -17.07
CA LEU A 596 24.05 -40.80 -16.96
C LEU A 596 23.59 -40.47 -15.53
N LEU A 597 24.43 -40.73 -14.52
CA LEU A 597 24.06 -40.56 -13.10
C LEU A 597 24.08 -39.09 -12.64
N ASP A 598 24.95 -38.27 -13.22
CA ASP A 598 25.21 -36.90 -12.77
C ASP A 598 24.56 -35.83 -13.69
N ILE A 599 23.98 -36.19 -14.86
CA ILE A 599 23.42 -35.22 -15.84
C ILE A 599 22.16 -34.53 -15.33
N PHE A 600 21.44 -35.20 -14.36
CA PHE A 600 19.57 -34.66 -12.20
C PHE A 600 19.57 -33.37 -11.22
N THR A 601 20.58 -33.13 -10.39
CA THR A 601 21.11 -31.79 -10.05
C THR A 601 20.85 -30.57 -11.00
N LEU A 602 21.05 -30.62 -12.34
CA LEU A 602 21.38 -29.43 -13.17
C LEU A 602 20.64 -29.27 -14.53
N ALA A 603 20.31 -30.35 -15.26
CA ALA A 603 19.15 -30.36 -16.19
C ALA A 603 18.43 -31.71 -16.40
N PHE A 604 19.16 -32.80 -16.72
CA PHE A 604 18.66 -34.20 -16.83
C PHE A 604 17.85 -34.61 -18.07
N THR A 605 18.36 -34.22 -19.23
CA THR A 605 18.16 -34.96 -20.49
C THR A 605 19.25 -36.04 -20.61
N PHE A 606 19.11 -37.06 -21.48
CA PHE A 606 20.18 -37.67 -22.33
C PHE A 606 19.74 -38.98 -23.02
N ILE A 607 19.77 -39.04 -24.37
CA ILE A 607 19.57 -40.26 -25.19
C ILE A 607 20.22 -40.19 -26.57
N SER A 608 20.97 -41.25 -26.89
CA SER A 608 20.96 -42.13 -28.09
C SER A 608 21.98 -43.25 -27.76
N THR A 609 22.18 -44.37 -28.47
CA THR A 609 22.27 -44.63 -29.91
C THR A 609 21.84 -46.06 -30.28
N ARG A 610 21.54 -46.34 -31.56
CA ARG A 610 21.28 -47.69 -32.12
C ARG A 610 22.52 -48.38 -32.72
N SER A 611 22.59 -49.72 -32.63
CA SER A 611 23.05 -50.64 -33.69
C SER A 611 23.01 -52.11 -33.24
N PRO A 612 23.08 -53.13 -34.13
CA PRO A 612 22.98 -53.14 -35.60
C PRO A 612 21.60 -53.77 -36.02
N ASP A 613 21.33 -54.78 -36.86
CA ASP A 613 22.08 -55.67 -37.78
C ASP A 613 21.10 -56.39 -38.78
N LYS A 614 21.62 -56.86 -39.95
CA LYS A 614 21.04 -57.82 -40.94
C LYS A 614 19.73 -57.43 -41.70
N SER A 615 19.53 -57.79 -42.98
CA SER A 615 20.37 -58.50 -43.98
C SER A 615 20.05 -58.10 -45.45
N ASP A 616 20.87 -58.62 -46.37
CA ASP A 616 20.63 -58.89 -47.80
C ASP A 616 20.90 -57.81 -48.88
N GLN A 617 21.17 -58.33 -50.09
CA GLN A 617 21.70 -57.72 -51.32
C GLN A 617 20.87 -58.25 -52.54
N PRO A 618 21.16 -57.90 -53.82
CA PRO A 618 22.00 -56.84 -54.41
C PRO A 618 21.24 -55.98 -55.47
N ILE A 619 21.92 -55.08 -56.20
CA ILE A 619 22.05 -55.08 -57.70
C ILE A 619 22.82 -53.85 -58.24
N LEU A 620 23.40 -54.00 -59.45
CA LEU A 620 24.44 -53.18 -60.09
C LEU A 620 23.96 -51.88 -60.79
N THR A 621 24.78 -50.81 -60.76
CA THR A 621 25.48 -50.12 -61.90
C THR A 621 26.12 -48.79 -61.42
N ARG A 622 27.35 -48.34 -61.78
CA ARG A 622 27.97 -47.89 -63.07
C ARG A 622 27.30 -46.59 -63.63
N ILE A 623 28.00 -45.50 -64.04
CA ILE A 623 29.40 -45.24 -64.48
C ILE A 623 29.83 -43.75 -64.25
N SER A 624 31.15 -43.44 -64.34
CA SER A 624 31.82 -42.28 -64.99
C SER A 624 31.86 -40.83 -64.41
N THR A 625 32.99 -40.50 -63.75
CA THR A 625 34.09 -39.53 -64.11
C THR A 625 33.88 -38.00 -64.43
N PRO A 626 34.94 -37.14 -64.29
CA PRO A 626 34.80 -35.67 -64.12
C PRO A 626 35.61 -34.76 -65.09
N ALA A 627 35.47 -33.42 -64.92
CA ALA A 627 36.36 -32.31 -65.36
C ALA A 627 36.10 -31.08 -64.43
N THR A 628 37.01 -30.21 -63.93
CA THR A 628 38.27 -29.53 -64.36
C THR A 628 38.03 -28.33 -65.32
N VAL A 629 38.63 -27.11 -65.19
CA VAL A 629 39.68 -26.60 -64.26
C VAL A 629 39.85 -25.03 -64.30
N ASP A 630 40.63 -24.46 -63.35
CA ASP A 630 41.32 -23.13 -63.33
C ASP A 630 40.54 -21.81 -63.02
N LEU A 631 41.14 -20.71 -62.52
CA LEU A 631 42.58 -20.28 -62.47
C LEU A 631 43.03 -19.49 -61.19
N TRP A 632 44.36 -19.52 -60.97
CA TRP A 632 45.32 -18.94 -59.99
C TRP A 632 45.39 -17.37 -59.83
N ILE A 633 46.19 -16.71 -58.96
CA ILE A 633 46.63 -16.86 -57.53
C ILE A 633 47.44 -15.60 -57.01
N VAL A 634 47.00 -14.95 -55.91
CA VAL A 634 47.75 -14.21 -54.82
C VAL A 634 48.65 -12.93 -55.17
N PRO A 635 49.58 -12.39 -54.33
CA PRO A 635 49.65 -11.00 -53.72
C PRO A 635 50.64 -9.99 -54.40
N PRO A 636 51.10 -8.79 -53.85
CA PRO A 636 51.00 -8.15 -52.50
C PRO A 636 50.87 -6.58 -52.38
N HIS A 637 51.06 -6.02 -51.15
CA HIS A 637 51.33 -4.60 -50.76
C HIS A 637 52.79 -4.13 -51.06
N PRO A 638 53.25 -2.84 -50.94
CA PRO A 638 52.77 -1.69 -50.13
C PRO A 638 52.74 -0.28 -50.85
N GLY A 639 52.69 0.85 -50.10
CA GLY A 639 52.74 2.28 -50.59
C GLY A 639 54.17 2.91 -50.57
N PRO A 640 54.38 4.27 -50.49
CA PRO A 640 53.45 5.41 -50.25
C PRO A 640 53.71 6.73 -51.08
N GLU A 641 53.16 7.88 -50.61
CA GLU A 641 53.63 9.31 -50.70
C GLU A 641 53.31 10.33 -51.85
N SER A 642 52.89 11.54 -51.39
CA SER A 642 53.06 12.93 -51.94
C SER A 642 52.19 13.47 -53.11
N GLY A 643 51.82 14.78 -53.12
CA GLY A 643 51.06 15.34 -54.28
C GLY A 643 50.41 16.76 -54.38
N LEU A 644 50.57 17.74 -53.47
CA LEU A 644 50.18 19.18 -53.66
C LEU A 644 48.66 19.58 -53.76
N ASN A 645 48.40 20.91 -53.76
CA ASN A 645 47.14 21.68 -53.55
C ASN A 645 47.08 22.83 -54.62
N PRO A 646 46.05 23.71 -54.77
CA PRO A 646 44.73 23.83 -54.09
C PRO A 646 43.50 24.15 -55.00
N SER A 647 42.29 24.29 -54.40
CA SER A 647 41.30 25.41 -54.56
C SER A 647 39.78 25.05 -54.60
N SER A 648 39.01 25.83 -53.81
CA SER A 648 37.55 26.16 -53.89
C SER A 648 36.45 25.08 -54.13
N ILE A 649 35.86 24.61 -53.01
CA ILE A 649 34.41 24.67 -52.66
C ILE A 649 33.36 24.29 -53.74
N SER A 650 32.70 23.12 -53.57
CA SER A 650 31.24 23.02 -53.34
C SER A 650 30.74 21.56 -53.22
N GLY A 651 29.87 21.27 -52.24
CA GLY A 651 29.01 20.06 -52.21
C GLY A 651 29.49 18.89 -51.31
N PRO A 652 28.64 18.34 -50.42
CA PRO A 652 28.92 17.12 -49.65
C PRO A 652 28.45 15.83 -50.37
N ALA A 653 29.03 14.69 -49.99
CA ALA A 653 28.69 13.34 -50.46
C ALA A 653 28.18 12.46 -49.29
N PRO A 654 27.52 11.30 -49.53
CA PRO A 654 26.57 10.74 -48.57
C PRO A 654 27.10 9.59 -47.69
N GLY A 655 26.42 9.40 -46.55
CA GLY A 655 25.84 8.11 -46.17
C GLY A 655 26.75 7.00 -45.65
N VAL A 656 26.85 6.90 -44.32
CA VAL A 656 27.12 5.63 -43.62
C VAL A 656 25.91 5.35 -42.72
N SER A 657 25.37 4.13 -42.78
CA SER A 657 24.25 3.69 -41.93
C SER A 657 24.75 3.34 -40.54
N ILE A 658 24.00 3.76 -39.52
CA ILE A 658 24.13 3.35 -38.12
C ILE A 658 22.88 2.52 -37.77
N ALA A 659 23.03 1.57 -36.84
CA ALA A 659 22.03 0.58 -36.48
C ALA A 659 20.97 1.09 -35.48
N ASP A 660 19.91 0.30 -35.32
CA ASP A 660 18.64 0.69 -34.67
C ASP A 660 18.77 1.01 -33.17
N GLU A 661 18.30 2.19 -32.76
CA GLU A 661 18.02 2.52 -31.36
C GLU A 661 16.56 2.20 -31.02
N ARG A 662 16.31 1.52 -29.89
CA ARG A 662 14.96 1.11 -29.47
C ARG A 662 14.40 2.05 -28.42
N SER A 663 13.43 2.89 -28.80
CA SER A 663 12.68 3.72 -27.86
C SER A 663 11.61 2.89 -27.11
N ILE A 664 11.21 3.38 -25.93
CA ILE A 664 10.15 2.76 -25.13
C ILE A 664 8.81 3.41 -25.48
N ALA A 665 7.97 2.65 -26.18
CA ALA A 665 6.57 2.95 -26.48
C ALA A 665 5.67 1.76 -26.10
N PHE A 666 4.36 2.00 -26.01
CA PHE A 666 3.38 0.96 -25.67
C PHE A 666 3.19 -0.01 -26.84
N ARG A 667 3.91 -1.15 -26.81
CA ARG A 667 4.02 -2.05 -27.96
C ARG A 667 2.72 -2.77 -28.32
N ALA A 668 2.25 -2.57 -29.55
CA ALA A 668 1.01 -3.18 -30.07
C ALA A 668 1.06 -4.72 -30.13
N GLU A 669 2.26 -5.30 -30.31
CA GLU A 669 2.49 -6.76 -30.38
C GLU A 669 2.08 -7.55 -29.12
N HIS A 670 1.82 -6.88 -27.99
CA HIS A 670 1.31 -7.51 -26.76
C HIS A 670 -0.23 -7.51 -26.64
N VAL A 671 -0.97 -6.94 -27.60
CA VAL A 671 -2.45 -6.97 -27.62
C VAL A 671 -2.95 -8.31 -28.19
N GLN A 672 -2.87 -9.38 -27.40
CA GLN A 672 -3.51 -10.65 -27.76
C GLN A 672 -5.03 -10.58 -27.62
N CYS A 673 -5.72 -10.18 -28.70
CA CYS A 673 -7.17 -10.33 -28.80
C CYS A 673 -7.58 -11.81 -28.69
N LEU A 674 -8.49 -12.11 -27.77
CA LEU A 674 -9.03 -13.47 -27.60
C LEU A 674 -9.72 -13.95 -28.88
N ASN A 675 -9.17 -15.01 -29.47
CA ASN A 675 -9.71 -15.67 -30.66
C ASN A 675 -11.20 -16.03 -30.47
N ALA A 676 -12.05 -15.74 -31.44
CA ALA A 676 -13.50 -16.06 -31.40
C ALA A 676 -13.83 -17.56 -31.22
N ARG A 677 -12.84 -18.45 -31.35
CA ARG A 677 -12.94 -19.90 -31.09
C ARG A 677 -12.48 -20.30 -29.68
N HIS A 678 -12.06 -19.35 -28.83
CA HIS A 678 -11.53 -19.61 -27.49
C HIS A 678 -12.59 -20.28 -26.58
N PRO A 679 -12.23 -21.30 -25.76
CA PRO A 679 -13.21 -22.10 -25.02
C PRO A 679 -14.13 -21.33 -24.04
N SER A 680 -13.69 -20.18 -23.53
CA SER A 680 -14.51 -19.32 -22.66
C SER A 680 -15.79 -18.83 -23.33
N MET A 681 -15.78 -18.62 -24.66
CA MET A 681 -16.90 -18.10 -25.43
C MET A 681 -18.01 -19.14 -25.72
N ARG A 682 -17.95 -20.34 -25.11
CA ARG A 682 -18.82 -21.49 -25.47
C ARG A 682 -19.53 -22.21 -24.31
N LYS A 683 -19.53 -21.67 -23.09
CA LYS A 683 -20.19 -22.34 -21.93
C LYS A 683 -21.00 -21.40 -21.00
N MET A 684 -22.22 -21.06 -21.40
CA MET A 684 -23.32 -20.81 -20.46
C MET A 684 -24.64 -21.40 -20.97
N ALA A 685 -25.00 -22.59 -20.47
CA ALA A 685 -26.38 -23.10 -20.51
C ALA A 685 -26.55 -24.36 -19.62
N ARG A 686 -27.17 -24.23 -18.43
CA ARG A 686 -28.29 -25.08 -17.94
C ARG A 686 -28.66 -24.83 -16.45
N ARG A 687 -29.73 -24.05 -16.25
CA ARG A 687 -30.81 -24.18 -15.22
C ARG A 687 -30.39 -24.02 -13.73
N ARG A 688 -31.20 -23.40 -12.86
CA ARG A 688 -32.68 -23.29 -12.85
C ARG A 688 -33.25 -21.87 -12.62
N GLN A 689 -34.31 -21.59 -13.39
CA GLN A 689 -35.44 -20.67 -13.18
C GLN A 689 -35.18 -19.14 -12.99
N PRO A 690 -36.18 -18.29 -13.37
CA PRO A 690 -35.87 -16.92 -13.80
C PRO A 690 -36.41 -15.82 -12.88
N ARG A 691 -35.77 -14.65 -12.96
CA ARG A 691 -36.46 -13.36 -12.99
C ARG A 691 -36.38 -12.84 -14.42
N GLU A 692 -37.44 -12.20 -14.90
CA GLU A 692 -37.45 -11.62 -16.24
C GLU A 692 -36.53 -10.39 -16.30
N PHE A 693 -35.67 -10.35 -17.31
CA PHE A 693 -34.91 -9.17 -17.71
C PHE A 693 -34.99 -9.07 -19.23
N GLU A 694 -35.38 -7.89 -19.71
CA GLU A 694 -35.42 -7.55 -21.13
C GLU A 694 -33.99 -7.26 -21.61
N ILE A 695 -33.56 -7.93 -22.69
CA ILE A 695 -32.30 -7.61 -23.36
C ILE A 695 -32.59 -6.52 -24.39
N LEU A 696 -32.24 -5.28 -24.05
CA LEU A 696 -32.28 -4.17 -25.00
C LEU A 696 -31.13 -4.31 -26.00
N ASP A 697 -31.47 -4.36 -27.29
CA ASP A 697 -30.49 -4.29 -28.37
C ASP A 697 -30.02 -2.84 -28.53
N VAL A 698 -28.75 -2.59 -28.19
CA VAL A 698 -28.10 -1.27 -28.29
C VAL A 698 -27.23 -1.15 -29.55
N THR A 699 -27.35 -2.07 -30.51
CA THR A 699 -26.58 -2.02 -31.77
C THR A 699 -26.86 -0.72 -32.54
N ASP A 700 -28.10 -0.22 -32.53
CA ASP A 700 -28.47 1.07 -33.12
C ASP A 700 -27.77 2.27 -32.44
N GLU A 701 -27.51 2.21 -31.12
CA GLU A 701 -26.75 3.28 -30.44
C GLU A 701 -25.28 3.30 -30.87
N VAL A 702 -24.69 2.12 -31.12
CA VAL A 702 -23.31 1.97 -31.60
C VAL A 702 -23.17 2.44 -33.04
N ILE A 703 -24.12 2.10 -33.92
CA ILE A 703 -24.11 2.52 -35.34
C ILE A 703 -24.28 4.04 -35.46
N ARG A 704 -25.14 4.66 -34.65
CA ARG A 704 -25.42 6.10 -34.71
C ARG A 704 -24.20 6.97 -34.37
N ASP A 705 -23.27 6.48 -33.55
CA ASP A 705 -22.06 7.23 -33.19
C ASP A 705 -20.97 7.21 -34.29
N TYR A 706 -21.06 6.33 -35.30
CA TYR A 706 -20.11 6.28 -36.44
C TYR A 706 -20.52 7.19 -37.61
N ASN A 707 -21.81 7.21 -37.99
CA ASN A 707 -22.29 7.89 -39.22
C ASN A 707 -22.71 9.34 -38.96
N GLY A 708 -22.11 10.01 -37.97
CA GLY A 708 -22.54 11.31 -37.44
C GLY A 708 -21.72 12.51 -37.91
N ALA A 709 -21.17 12.46 -39.11
CA ALA A 709 -20.44 13.54 -39.77
C ALA A 709 -20.79 13.59 -41.26
N GLU A 710 -20.72 14.79 -41.87
CA GLU A 710 -21.04 15.09 -43.28
C GLU A 710 -22.52 14.89 -43.69
N THR A 711 -23.36 15.89 -43.38
CA THR A 711 -24.23 16.56 -44.37
C THR A 711 -24.94 17.77 -43.73
N GLU A 712 -24.75 18.95 -44.33
CA GLU A 712 -25.59 20.14 -44.12
C GLU A 712 -26.20 20.57 -45.47
N GLU A 713 -27.19 21.46 -45.40
CA GLU A 713 -27.96 22.06 -46.52
C GLU A 713 -29.02 21.17 -47.21
N GLU A 714 -30.05 21.86 -47.75
CA GLU A 714 -31.25 21.37 -48.46
C GLU A 714 -32.11 20.34 -47.68
N ASP A 715 -33.37 20.62 -47.29
CA ASP A 715 -34.41 21.27 -48.09
C ASP A 715 -35.49 21.97 -47.23
N ASN A 716 -36.36 22.77 -47.85
CA ASN A 716 -37.36 23.62 -47.17
C ASN A 716 -38.81 23.35 -47.66
N GLU A 717 -39.79 23.87 -46.93
CA GLU A 717 -41.22 23.97 -47.31
C GLU A 717 -41.94 22.72 -47.91
N ALA A 718 -42.44 21.81 -47.04
CA ALA A 718 -43.59 20.97 -47.42
C ALA A 718 -44.57 20.68 -46.26
N ASN A 719 -45.87 20.82 -46.56
CA ASN A 719 -47.01 20.25 -45.84
C ASN A 719 -47.18 20.58 -44.34
N ARG A 720 -47.58 21.83 -44.07
CA ARG A 720 -48.76 22.03 -43.20
C ARG A 720 -49.98 21.34 -43.83
N ALA A 721 -50.94 20.96 -42.97
CA ALA A 721 -52.28 20.45 -43.31
C ALA A 721 -52.41 19.00 -43.83
N ARG A 722 -52.66 18.08 -42.89
CA ARG A 722 -53.82 17.17 -42.99
C ARG A 722 -54.43 16.89 -41.62
N SER A 723 -55.65 17.38 -41.42
CA SER A 723 -56.49 17.09 -40.27
C SER A 723 -57.42 15.88 -40.52
N SER A 724 -58.16 15.52 -39.48
CA SER A 724 -59.50 14.88 -39.50
C SER A 724 -59.67 13.35 -39.68
N THR A 725 -60.30 12.79 -38.63
CA THR A 725 -61.43 11.81 -38.64
C THR A 725 -61.26 10.37 -39.13
N SER A 726 -61.16 9.44 -38.17
CA SER A 726 -62.27 8.55 -37.75
C SER A 726 -61.92 7.91 -36.38
N GLY A 727 -62.80 7.26 -35.60
CA GLY A 727 -64.22 6.93 -35.75
C GLY A 727 -65.00 7.04 -34.41
N ARG A 728 -66.11 6.31 -34.22
CA ARG A 728 -67.16 6.63 -33.23
C ARG A 728 -67.67 5.41 -32.42
N SER A 729 -68.14 5.66 -31.18
CA SER A 729 -69.12 4.88 -30.38
C SER A 729 -68.79 3.43 -29.96
N ASN A 730 -68.95 3.05 -28.69
CA ASN A 730 -70.25 2.68 -28.10
C ASN A 730 -70.37 2.86 -26.56
N LEU A 731 -71.61 2.81 -26.05
CA LEU A 731 -72.00 2.83 -24.61
C LEU A 731 -72.34 1.40 -24.11
N ILE A 732 -72.81 1.05 -22.89
CA ILE A 732 -73.45 1.72 -21.71
C ILE A 732 -73.02 0.96 -20.40
N VAL A 733 -73.58 1.00 -19.16
CA VAL A 733 -74.89 1.39 -18.56
C VAL A 733 -74.72 1.87 -17.08
N GLY A 734 -75.43 2.94 -16.67
CA GLY A 734 -75.94 3.15 -15.29
C GLY A 734 -74.98 3.63 -14.16
N GLY A 735 -75.46 4.25 -13.06
CA GLY A 735 -76.82 4.77 -12.79
C GLY A 735 -77.12 5.29 -11.35
N ARG A 736 -77.47 6.59 -11.23
CA ARG A 736 -78.30 7.30 -10.20
C ARG A 736 -78.30 6.90 -8.69
N ARG A 737 -78.02 7.87 -7.79
CA ARG A 737 -78.89 8.50 -6.73
C ARG A 737 -78.03 9.43 -5.82
N HIS A 738 -78.43 10.68 -5.48
CA HIS A 738 -79.42 11.17 -4.48
C HIS A 738 -79.13 10.75 -3.01
N ALA A 739 -79.22 11.61 -1.96
CA ALA A 739 -79.42 13.07 -1.88
C ALA A 739 -79.18 13.65 -0.45
N SER A 740 -79.02 14.99 -0.36
CA SER A 740 -79.52 15.94 0.69
C SER A 740 -79.26 15.79 2.22
N ASN A 741 -78.84 16.93 2.81
CA ASN A 741 -79.25 17.52 4.11
C ASN A 741 -78.92 16.85 5.47
N ASN A 742 -78.16 17.54 6.34
CA ASN A 742 -78.64 18.13 7.62
C ASN A 742 -77.52 18.45 8.66
N THR A 743 -77.39 19.71 9.03
CA THR A 743 -77.15 20.20 10.42
C THR A 743 -78.46 20.07 11.24
N PRO A 744 -78.55 20.27 12.60
CA PRO A 744 -77.65 21.07 13.45
C PRO A 744 -77.46 20.64 14.94
N SER A 745 -76.64 21.45 15.65
CA SER A 745 -76.80 21.93 17.04
C SER A 745 -76.87 20.95 18.25
N GLY A 746 -76.01 21.21 19.24
CA GLY A 746 -76.09 20.63 20.60
C GLY A 746 -75.26 21.42 21.63
N TYR A 747 -75.87 22.44 22.24
CA TYR A 747 -75.35 23.23 23.38
C TYR A 747 -75.10 22.34 24.63
N VAL A 748 -74.26 22.72 25.61
CA VAL A 748 -74.56 23.67 26.72
C VAL A 748 -73.26 24.29 27.30
N SER A 749 -73.39 25.40 28.05
CA SER A 749 -72.31 26.24 28.62
C SER A 749 -72.52 26.46 30.14
N ILE A 750 -71.68 27.33 30.75
CA ILE A 750 -71.74 27.86 32.14
C ILE A 750 -71.35 26.79 33.20
N GLN A 751 -70.27 26.92 34.01
CA GLN A 751 -70.00 27.97 35.03
C GLN A 751 -68.50 28.25 35.33
N ARG A 752 -68.31 29.40 35.99
CA ARG A 752 -67.12 29.99 36.68
C ARG A 752 -67.59 30.42 38.09
N PRO A 753 -66.77 30.95 39.03
CA PRO A 753 -65.30 30.91 39.28
C PRO A 753 -65.08 30.39 40.76
N PRO A 754 -64.19 30.87 41.69
CA PRO A 754 -63.06 31.83 41.61
C PRO A 754 -61.76 31.56 42.45
N ALA A 755 -60.71 32.34 42.10
CA ALA A 755 -59.62 32.89 42.96
C ALA A 755 -58.63 31.89 43.63
N VAL A 756 -57.44 32.29 44.13
CA VAL A 756 -56.80 33.59 44.49
C VAL A 756 -55.36 33.58 43.91
N ASP A 757 -54.94 34.52 43.05
CA ASP A 757 -54.17 35.78 43.34
C ASP A 757 -52.66 35.50 43.71
N ILE A 758 -51.63 36.34 43.50
CA ILE A 758 -51.48 37.81 43.48
C ILE A 758 -50.55 38.29 42.33
N SER A 759 -50.63 39.57 41.97
CA SER A 759 -49.90 40.27 40.89
C SER A 759 -48.45 40.73 41.15
N SER A 760 -47.65 40.72 40.07
CA SER A 760 -46.59 41.67 39.61
C SER A 760 -46.42 43.03 40.35
N PRO A 761 -45.23 43.73 40.39
CA PRO A 761 -44.53 44.14 39.13
C PRO A 761 -43.00 44.49 39.10
N THR A 762 -42.47 44.49 37.86
CA THR A 762 -41.41 45.35 37.23
C THR A 762 -39.97 45.55 37.78
N SER A 763 -39.00 45.39 36.85
CA SER A 763 -37.75 46.21 36.65
C SER A 763 -36.58 46.04 37.66
N GLN A 764 -35.29 46.35 37.37
CA GLN A 764 -34.47 46.54 36.15
C GLN A 764 -32.96 46.55 36.54
N ARG A 765 -32.03 46.26 35.59
CA ARG A 765 -30.55 46.55 35.65
C ARG A 765 -29.72 45.83 36.75
N GLN A 766 -28.38 45.82 36.79
CA GLN A 766 -27.24 45.83 35.82
C GLN A 766 -25.96 45.38 36.58
N THR A 767 -24.86 45.07 35.85
CA THR A 767 -23.44 44.93 36.31
C THR A 767 -23.14 43.86 37.38
N GLU A 768 -22.16 42.97 37.27
CA GLU A 768 -20.71 43.05 36.92
C GLU A 768 -19.78 43.57 38.03
N ASN A 769 -18.70 42.79 38.23
CA ASN A 769 -17.41 43.11 38.85
C ASN A 769 -17.34 43.56 40.32
N ALA A 770 -16.88 42.64 41.17
CA ALA A 770 -16.27 42.91 42.48
C ALA A 770 -14.88 42.23 42.58
N VAL A 771 -14.01 42.48 41.60
CA VAL A 771 -12.62 41.96 41.53
C VAL A 771 -11.58 43.03 41.94
N ALA A 772 -12.00 44.29 42.12
CA ALA A 772 -11.12 45.42 42.41
C ALA A 772 -10.54 45.42 43.84
N ASP A 773 -11.28 44.93 44.83
CA ASP A 773 -10.98 45.19 46.26
C ASP A 773 -9.93 44.24 46.89
N LEU A 774 -9.46 43.22 46.17
CA LEU A 774 -8.52 42.21 46.72
C LEU A 774 -7.04 42.40 46.36
N LEU A 775 -6.69 43.46 45.61
CA LEU A 775 -5.28 43.80 45.31
C LEU A 775 -4.65 44.82 46.27
N TYR A 776 -5.39 45.31 47.28
CA TYR A 776 -4.92 46.40 48.15
C TYR A 776 -4.02 45.96 49.34
N PHE A 777 -3.88 44.66 49.61
CA PHE A 777 -3.08 44.16 50.75
C PHE A 777 -2.18 42.94 50.41
N SER A 778 -1.21 43.14 49.51
CA SER A 778 -0.06 42.21 49.36
C SER A 778 1.21 42.88 48.83
N GLN A 779 1.47 44.14 49.19
CA GLN A 779 2.75 44.80 48.88
C GLN A 779 3.78 44.57 50.00
N ASN A 780 4.92 44.02 49.61
CA ASN A 780 6.20 44.26 50.29
C ASN A 780 7.20 44.54 49.16
N GLY A 781 7.23 45.80 48.69
CA GLY A 781 7.87 46.14 47.43
C GLY A 781 9.35 46.52 47.56
N GLN A 782 9.96 46.81 46.41
CA GLN A 782 10.74 48.03 46.26
C GLN A 782 10.58 48.58 44.83
N SER A 783 10.91 49.87 44.67
CA SER A 783 10.53 50.72 43.54
C SER A 783 11.58 50.77 42.43
N HIS A 784 11.20 51.19 41.22
CA HIS A 784 11.62 52.50 40.68
C HIS A 784 10.80 52.96 39.46
N SER A 785 10.68 54.29 39.35
CA SER A 785 10.16 55.19 38.28
C SER A 785 9.95 54.63 36.86
N SER A 786 8.87 54.90 36.10
CA SER A 786 7.97 56.08 35.91
C SER A 786 8.43 57.17 34.91
N VAL A 787 7.72 57.31 33.78
CA VAL A 787 7.47 58.57 33.03
C VAL A 787 6.06 58.49 32.40
N ASP A 788 5.36 59.63 32.29
CA ASP A 788 3.91 59.77 32.03
C ASP A 788 3.53 60.37 30.64
N ILE A 789 2.21 60.37 30.33
CA ILE A 789 1.44 61.45 29.61
C ILE A 789 1.66 61.62 28.07
N ASP A 790 0.67 61.93 27.20
CA ASP A 790 -0.79 62.19 27.31
C ASP A 790 -1.55 61.88 25.98
N PRO A 791 -2.92 61.83 25.95
CA PRO A 791 -3.71 61.56 24.73
C PRO A 791 -4.58 62.74 24.20
N ALA A 792 -4.92 62.70 22.90
CA ALA A 792 -5.96 63.49 22.21
C ALA A 792 -6.37 62.75 20.92
N LEU A 793 -7.60 62.81 20.35
CA LEU A 793 -8.82 63.61 20.58
C LEU A 793 -10.08 62.79 20.17
N GLN A 794 -11.30 63.29 20.38
CA GLN A 794 -12.59 62.57 20.21
C GLN A 794 -13.49 63.10 19.05
N VAL A 795 -14.74 62.56 18.95
CA VAL A 795 -15.98 63.11 18.29
C VAL A 795 -16.26 62.65 16.84
N SER A 796 -17.50 62.36 16.36
CA SER A 796 -18.75 61.73 16.91
C SER A 796 -19.73 61.35 15.76
N MET A 797 -20.93 60.79 16.06
CA MET A 797 -21.92 60.23 15.08
C MET A 797 -23.19 61.08 14.82
N GLU A 798 -23.86 60.83 13.68
CA GLU A 798 -25.32 60.84 13.39
C GLU A 798 -25.56 60.11 12.01
N ALA A 799 -26.72 59.64 11.52
CA ALA A 799 -28.13 59.51 11.97
C ALA A 799 -28.82 58.32 11.21
N VAL A 800 -30.09 57.95 11.50
CA VAL A 800 -30.78 56.72 10.97
C VAL A 800 -32.31 56.92 10.73
N PRO A 801 -32.90 56.39 9.63
CA PRO A 801 -34.02 55.40 9.69
C PRO A 801 -33.94 54.29 8.59
N ILE A 802 -34.08 52.98 8.87
CA ILE A 802 -35.34 52.18 9.09
C ILE A 802 -36.16 52.06 7.78
N ASP A 803 -36.46 50.89 7.17
CA ASP A 803 -36.77 49.51 7.68
C ASP A 803 -36.52 48.44 6.54
N MET A 804 -36.64 47.09 6.60
CA MET A 804 -37.02 46.05 7.59
C MET A 804 -36.57 44.61 7.10
N ILE A 805 -36.31 43.64 8.01
CA ILE A 805 -36.49 42.13 8.00
C ILE A 805 -36.40 41.32 6.66
N ALA A 806 -35.68 40.19 6.50
CA ALA A 806 -35.16 39.17 7.45
C ALA A 806 -33.84 38.45 7.02
N ASP A 807 -33.27 37.71 8.00
CA ASP A 807 -32.35 36.53 7.94
C ASP A 807 -30.89 36.62 7.41
N TYR A 808 -30.02 35.89 8.14
CA TYR A 808 -28.58 35.59 7.95
C TYR A 808 -27.51 36.71 7.99
N PRO A 809 -26.66 36.71 9.05
CA PRO A 809 -25.31 37.30 9.06
C PRO A 809 -24.22 36.21 8.89
N TYR A 810 -22.95 36.53 8.62
CA TYR A 810 -22.35 37.56 7.75
C TYR A 810 -20.92 37.08 7.41
N ILE A 811 -20.29 37.61 6.36
CA ILE A 811 -18.98 37.15 5.88
C ILE A 811 -17.90 38.24 5.98
N ASP A 812 -16.72 37.78 6.36
CA ASP A 812 -15.38 38.31 6.10
C ASP A 812 -14.62 39.29 7.00
N GLN A 813 -13.32 39.22 6.73
CA GLN A 813 -12.14 39.81 7.37
C GLN A 813 -11.91 41.26 6.93
N VAL A 814 -10.98 41.96 7.61
CA VAL A 814 -9.80 42.57 6.98
C VAL A 814 -8.74 42.83 8.07
N GLN A 815 -7.46 42.70 7.69
CA GLN A 815 -6.30 42.88 8.57
C GLN A 815 -5.75 44.31 8.48
N ALA A 816 -5.13 44.82 9.56
CA ALA A 816 -4.45 46.13 9.57
C ALA A 816 -3.06 46.03 10.23
N PHE A 817 -2.12 46.86 9.80
CA PHE A 817 -0.70 46.83 10.21
C PHE A 817 -0.30 48.09 11.02
N THR A 818 0.44 47.84 12.11
CA THR A 818 1.52 48.62 12.76
C THR A 818 1.65 50.14 12.53
N PRO A 819 2.05 50.87 13.60
CA PRO A 819 3.42 51.42 13.58
C PRO A 819 4.20 51.24 14.90
N GLU A 820 5.54 51.38 14.81
CA GLU A 820 6.55 51.44 15.90
C GLU A 820 6.71 50.18 16.81
N GLY A 821 7.91 49.65 17.10
CA GLY A 821 9.24 49.89 16.49
C GLY A 821 10.42 49.44 17.36
N ILE A 822 11.29 48.54 16.84
CA ILE A 822 12.65 48.16 17.37
C ILE A 822 12.63 47.31 18.67
N SER A 823 13.56 46.37 18.94
CA SER A 823 14.10 45.19 18.20
C SER A 823 14.99 44.37 19.17
N GLU A 824 15.34 43.12 18.81
CA GLU A 824 16.51 42.36 19.36
C GLU A 824 16.50 42.01 20.87
N ASP A 825 17.30 41.06 21.39
CA ASP A 825 17.69 39.71 20.92
C ASP A 825 18.28 38.92 22.11
N GLY A 826 18.68 37.65 21.93
CA GLY A 826 19.45 36.87 22.93
C GLY A 826 18.69 35.70 23.56
N ILE A 827 18.50 34.54 22.90
CA ILE A 827 19.49 33.49 22.55
C ILE A 827 19.82 32.55 23.75
N PHE A 828 19.97 31.25 23.46
CA PHE A 828 20.12 30.09 24.36
C PHE A 828 18.82 29.65 25.08
N LEU A 829 18.42 28.37 25.14
CA LEU A 829 18.94 27.10 24.58
C LEU A 829 17.74 26.09 24.42
N PRO A 830 17.87 24.85 23.89
CA PRO A 830 17.19 24.44 22.66
C PRO A 830 15.97 23.49 22.82
N GLY A 831 15.13 23.40 21.77
CA GLY A 831 14.43 22.15 21.44
C GLY A 831 12.93 22.21 21.10
N SER A 832 12.56 22.66 19.89
CA SER A 832 11.29 22.31 19.24
C SER A 832 11.29 22.66 17.73
N ALA A 833 10.31 22.15 16.98
CA ALA A 833 10.02 22.40 15.55
C ALA A 833 11.10 22.08 14.50
N TYR A 834 12.32 22.65 14.58
CA TYR A 834 13.34 22.50 13.53
C TYR A 834 13.73 21.03 13.28
N HIS A 835 13.82 20.22 14.35
CA HIS A 835 14.10 18.80 14.23
C HIS A 835 12.95 17.97 13.66
N GLU A 836 11.70 18.46 13.69
CA GLU A 836 10.52 17.66 13.33
C GLU A 836 10.39 17.58 11.79
N LEU A 837 10.51 18.71 11.09
CA LEU A 837 10.66 18.73 9.62
C LEU A 837 11.93 18.00 9.14
N HIS A 838 13.06 18.20 9.83
CA HIS A 838 14.29 17.44 9.56
C HIS A 838 14.08 15.93 9.71
N SER A 839 13.26 15.49 10.68
CA SER A 839 13.01 14.08 10.94
C SER A 839 12.04 13.46 9.94
N THR A 840 11.00 14.18 9.49
CA THR A 840 10.05 13.64 8.50
C THR A 840 10.73 13.32 7.17
N LEU A 841 11.51 14.27 6.61
CA LEU A 841 12.23 14.06 5.35
C LEU A 841 13.33 12.98 5.49
N ARG A 842 14.01 12.94 6.65
CA ARG A 842 15.07 11.96 6.93
C ARG A 842 14.55 10.55 7.20
N ASN A 843 13.40 10.39 7.87
CA ASN A 843 12.88 9.07 8.24
C ASN A 843 12.34 8.29 7.04
N HIS A 844 11.69 8.96 6.08
CA HIS A 844 11.29 8.29 4.83
C HIS A 844 12.48 7.84 3.98
N LEU A 845 13.64 8.51 4.09
CA LEU A 845 14.86 8.13 3.37
C LEU A 845 15.75 7.12 4.10
N ILE A 846 15.46 6.79 5.35
CA ILE A 846 16.18 5.78 6.13
C ILE A 846 15.39 4.46 6.25
N GLN A 847 14.10 4.42 5.91
CA GLN A 847 13.28 3.21 6.15
C GLN A 847 13.29 2.13 5.06
N GLU A 848 13.85 2.36 3.87
CA GLU A 848 14.17 1.29 2.90
C GLU A 848 15.59 0.70 3.09
N THR A 849 16.48 1.35 3.86
CA THR A 849 17.82 0.80 4.21
C THR A 849 18.25 1.24 5.61
N ARG A 850 18.49 0.35 6.59
CA ARG A 850 18.93 -1.06 6.52
C ARG A 850 18.34 -1.96 7.62
N SER A 851 18.52 -3.27 7.43
CA SER A 851 18.55 -4.27 8.50
C SER A 851 19.70 -4.01 9.51
N ILE A 852 19.62 -4.64 10.68
CA ILE A 852 20.30 -4.24 11.93
C ILE A 852 21.60 -5.03 12.16
N ALA A 853 22.67 -4.40 12.69
CA ALA A 853 23.61 -4.87 13.76
C ALA A 853 24.72 -3.79 14.04
N PRO A 854 25.67 -3.92 15.00
CA PRO A 854 25.98 -2.79 15.89
C PRO A 854 27.46 -2.36 15.98
N THR A 855 27.70 -1.08 16.27
CA THR A 855 29.04 -0.56 16.61
C THR A 855 29.14 -0.07 18.06
N ARG A 856 29.62 -0.94 18.95
CA ARG A 856 30.47 -0.53 20.07
C ARG A 856 31.34 -1.65 20.61
N SER A 857 32.58 -1.70 20.10
CA SER A 857 33.68 -2.48 20.66
C SER A 857 34.78 -1.55 21.16
N THR A 858 35.40 -2.00 22.25
CA THR A 858 36.52 -1.44 23.02
C THR A 858 37.57 -0.61 22.29
N THR A 859 38.01 0.47 22.96
CA THR A 859 39.32 1.12 22.78
C THR A 859 40.45 0.09 22.66
N PRO A 860 41.40 0.22 21.72
CA PRO A 860 42.46 -0.77 21.56
C PRO A 860 43.42 -0.78 22.76
N HIS A 861 43.68 -1.97 23.30
CA HIS A 861 44.84 -2.23 24.12
C HIS A 861 46.09 -2.29 23.23
N VAL A 862 47.17 -1.61 23.61
CA VAL A 862 48.45 -1.68 22.90
C VAL A 862 49.22 -2.91 23.39
N GLU A 863 49.65 -3.79 22.48
CA GLU A 863 50.62 -4.84 22.81
C GLU A 863 52.03 -4.24 22.99
N VAL A 864 52.72 -4.68 24.03
CA VAL A 864 54.09 -4.23 24.32
C VAL A 864 55.09 -5.14 23.62
N GLN A 865 55.83 -4.58 22.65
CA GLN A 865 57.19 -5.04 22.35
C GLN A 865 58.21 -3.99 22.78
N SER A 866 59.34 -4.46 23.30
CA SER A 866 60.22 -3.67 24.16
C SER A 866 61.38 -3.00 23.44
N SER A 867 61.57 -1.70 23.68
CA SER A 867 62.90 -1.08 23.81
C SER A 867 62.81 0.36 24.34
N GLY A 868 63.74 0.77 25.21
CA GLY A 868 64.31 2.12 25.05
C GLY A 868 64.24 3.20 26.15
N GLY A 869 63.39 3.10 27.18
CA GLY A 869 63.61 3.82 28.47
C GLY A 869 63.49 5.37 28.56
N VAL A 870 63.88 5.86 29.75
CA VAL A 870 63.83 7.27 30.24
C VAL A 870 62.41 7.78 30.60
N SER A 871 62.33 8.88 31.37
CA SER A 871 61.36 9.06 32.47
C SER A 871 60.75 10.47 32.57
N LEU A 872 59.54 10.52 33.17
CA LEU A 872 58.98 11.60 34.01
C LEU A 872 59.07 13.06 33.51
N GLU A 873 57.92 13.71 33.31
CA GLU A 873 57.32 14.65 34.29
C GLU A 873 55.92 15.11 33.85
N GLU A 874 55.13 15.67 34.78
CA GLU A 874 53.80 16.24 34.51
C GLU A 874 53.91 17.75 34.24
N THR A 875 53.31 18.26 33.17
CA THR A 875 52.92 19.68 33.08
C THR A 875 51.75 19.87 32.10
N GLU A 876 50.79 20.72 32.45
CA GLU A 876 49.71 21.13 31.56
C GLU A 876 50.23 22.01 30.41
N ILE A 877 49.79 21.77 29.18
CA ILE A 877 49.93 22.72 28.08
C ILE A 877 48.63 22.78 27.28
N THR A 878 47.96 23.94 27.31
CA THR A 878 46.77 24.21 26.49
C THR A 878 47.18 24.76 25.12
N ILE A 879 46.89 24.02 24.04
CA ILE A 879 46.98 24.49 22.65
C ILE A 879 45.79 23.87 21.84
N PRO A 880 45.41 24.40 20.67
CA PRO A 880 44.14 25.11 20.59
C PRO A 880 43.08 24.37 19.75
N ILE A 881 41.86 24.89 19.77
CA ILE A 881 40.82 24.50 18.80
C ILE A 881 41.33 24.87 17.40
N GLN A 882 41.46 23.88 16.52
CA GLN A 882 41.78 24.08 15.12
C GLN A 882 40.54 23.80 14.27
N GLU A 883 40.17 24.79 13.44
CA GLU A 883 38.94 24.76 12.64
C GLU A 883 39.00 23.65 11.57
N PHE A 884 37.88 22.96 11.39
CA PHE A 884 37.78 21.82 10.47
C PHE A 884 37.52 22.31 9.03
N GLN A 885 38.52 22.22 8.15
CA GLN A 885 38.31 22.47 6.72
C GLN A 885 37.80 21.21 6.00
N PRO A 886 36.78 21.31 5.12
CA PRO A 886 36.27 20.17 4.36
C PRO A 886 37.17 19.85 3.16
N SER A 887 37.56 18.58 3.00
CA SER A 887 38.31 18.09 1.85
C SER A 887 37.41 17.93 0.61
N GLN A 888 37.44 18.91 -0.29
CA GLN A 888 36.61 18.92 -1.49
C GLN A 888 37.07 17.90 -2.54
N THR A 889 36.16 17.02 -2.97
CA THR A 889 36.24 16.32 -4.26
C THR A 889 34.87 16.48 -4.94
N PRO A 890 34.78 17.00 -6.18
CA PRO A 890 33.48 17.30 -6.79
C PRO A 890 32.70 16.01 -7.16
N LEU A 891 31.39 16.02 -6.89
CA LEU A 891 30.46 14.90 -7.10
C LEU A 891 30.29 14.47 -8.58
N LEU A 892 30.55 15.41 -9.50
CA LEU A 892 30.50 15.25 -10.95
C LEU A 892 31.73 15.89 -11.59
N SER A 893 32.17 15.39 -12.74
CA SER A 893 33.00 16.18 -13.65
C SER A 893 32.18 17.28 -14.32
N GLN A 894 32.84 18.36 -14.74
CA GLN A 894 32.19 19.46 -15.48
C GLN A 894 31.50 18.99 -16.77
N GLN A 895 32.01 17.92 -17.40
CA GLN A 895 31.44 17.35 -18.63
C GLN A 895 30.16 16.55 -18.37
N GLU A 896 30.11 15.79 -17.26
CA GLU A 896 28.89 15.11 -16.80
C GLU A 896 27.82 16.13 -16.39
N GLU A 897 28.17 17.13 -15.57
CA GLU A 897 27.23 18.19 -15.16
C GLU A 897 26.70 18.96 -16.38
N CYS A 898 27.54 19.31 -17.35
CA CYS A 898 27.09 19.95 -18.60
C CYS A 898 26.13 19.07 -19.42
N SER A 899 26.32 17.75 -19.40
CA SER A 899 25.46 16.81 -20.12
C SER A 899 24.10 16.63 -19.43
N LEU A 900 24.09 16.57 -18.09
CA LEU A 900 22.86 16.58 -17.29
C LEU A 900 22.09 17.89 -17.43
N TRP A 901 22.78 19.04 -17.45
CA TRP A 901 22.14 20.33 -17.74
C TRP A 901 21.51 20.36 -19.13
N LYS A 902 22.22 19.90 -20.17
CA LYS A 902 21.65 19.82 -21.52
C LYS A 902 20.36 19.00 -21.55
N ASN A 903 20.38 17.78 -21.00
CA ASN A 903 19.19 16.93 -20.93
C ASN A 903 18.05 17.56 -20.10
N TYR A 904 18.37 18.35 -19.06
CA TYR A 904 17.36 19.10 -18.32
C TYR A 904 16.65 20.14 -19.20
N PHE A 905 17.40 20.91 -19.99
CA PHE A 905 16.81 21.93 -20.88
C PHE A 905 16.08 21.35 -22.10
N ASP A 906 16.62 20.27 -22.69
CA ASP A 906 16.12 19.68 -23.93
C ASP A 906 14.92 18.74 -23.69
N GLU A 907 14.89 17.99 -22.59
CA GLU A 907 13.89 16.93 -22.33
C GLU A 907 13.04 17.19 -21.06
N ILE A 908 13.64 17.55 -19.93
CA ILE A 908 12.91 17.66 -18.65
C ILE A 908 12.01 18.90 -18.59
N ALA A 909 12.59 20.08 -18.79
CA ALA A 909 11.89 21.34 -18.58
C ALA A 909 10.62 21.49 -19.46
N PRO A 910 10.60 21.09 -20.75
CA PRO A 910 9.38 21.08 -21.55
C PRO A 910 8.21 20.24 -20.99
N TRP A 911 8.48 19.23 -20.16
CA TRP A 911 7.43 18.45 -19.48
C TRP A 911 6.84 19.19 -18.29
N LEU A 912 7.68 19.92 -17.54
CA LEU A 912 7.29 20.72 -16.38
C LEU A 912 6.56 22.00 -16.81
N ASP A 913 7.10 22.69 -17.82
CA ASP A 913 6.53 23.90 -18.42
C ASP A 913 5.29 23.66 -19.31
N LYS A 914 4.75 22.43 -19.36
CA LYS A 914 3.69 22.01 -20.29
C LYS A 914 2.45 22.91 -20.36
N PHE A 915 2.10 23.61 -19.27
CA PHE A 915 1.01 24.60 -19.20
C PHE A 915 1.52 25.95 -18.64
N ASP A 916 2.78 26.28 -18.90
CA ASP A 916 3.43 27.53 -18.48
C ASP A 916 4.03 28.24 -19.70
N ARG A 917 3.34 29.28 -20.16
CA ARG A 917 3.74 30.13 -21.30
C ARG A 917 5.15 30.71 -21.12
N ASP A 918 5.50 31.11 -19.90
CA ASP A 918 6.72 31.85 -19.61
C ASP A 918 7.91 30.91 -19.34
N ARG A 919 7.64 29.59 -19.23
CA ARG A 919 8.59 28.48 -19.11
C ARG A 919 9.56 28.67 -17.95
N HIS A 920 9.03 28.79 -16.74
CA HIS A 920 9.79 29.04 -15.54
C HIS A 920 10.79 27.93 -15.23
N PHE A 921 10.49 26.66 -15.53
CA PHE A 921 11.42 25.54 -15.34
C PHE A 921 12.56 25.55 -16.36
N GLN A 922 12.33 25.96 -17.62
CA GLN A 922 13.40 26.06 -18.64
C GLN A 922 14.22 27.35 -18.53
N GLN A 923 13.65 28.47 -18.06
CA GLN A 923 14.27 29.80 -18.16
C GLN A 923 14.60 30.47 -16.82
N ILE A 924 13.75 30.35 -15.80
CA ILE A 924 13.84 31.18 -14.57
C ILE A 924 14.45 30.40 -13.42
N ILE A 925 13.87 29.26 -13.04
CA ILE A 925 14.34 28.35 -12.00
C ILE A 925 15.82 27.93 -12.21
N PRO A 926 16.31 27.63 -13.44
CA PRO A 926 17.73 27.35 -13.68
C PRO A 926 18.66 28.53 -13.35
N THR A 927 18.21 29.78 -13.48
CA THR A 927 19.04 30.93 -13.09
C THR A 927 19.16 31.07 -11.59
N MET A 928 18.08 30.76 -10.84
CA MET A 928 18.07 30.73 -9.36
C MET A 928 19.02 29.66 -8.81
N SER A 929 19.24 28.56 -9.55
CA SER A 929 20.12 27.46 -9.14
C SER A 929 21.60 27.84 -8.95
N LYS A 930 22.04 28.98 -9.52
CA LYS A 930 23.40 29.51 -9.37
C LYS A 930 23.75 29.90 -7.93
N ASP A 931 22.74 30.40 -7.21
CA ASP A 931 22.86 30.90 -5.85
C ASP A 931 22.22 29.92 -4.82
N ASN A 932 21.72 28.77 -5.28
CA ASN A 932 20.95 27.79 -4.50
C ASN A 932 21.36 26.35 -4.89
N ASP A 933 22.42 25.82 -4.29
CA ASP A 933 22.96 24.50 -4.65
C ASP A 933 21.95 23.34 -4.48
N HIS A 934 21.06 23.41 -3.50
CA HIS A 934 19.98 22.41 -3.33
C HIS A 934 19.08 22.29 -4.58
N LEU A 935 18.77 23.43 -5.20
CA LEU A 935 17.96 23.50 -6.41
C LEU A 935 18.74 22.91 -7.60
N ARG A 936 20.00 23.35 -7.79
CA ARG A 936 20.94 22.79 -8.79
C ARG A 936 21.05 21.27 -8.70
N TYR A 937 21.31 20.72 -7.52
CA TYR A 937 21.42 19.26 -7.35
C TYR A 937 20.09 18.54 -7.61
N SER A 938 18.93 19.10 -7.23
CA SER A 938 17.63 18.47 -7.54
C SER A 938 17.35 18.37 -9.06
N MET A 939 17.72 19.40 -9.82
CA MET A 939 17.55 19.46 -11.27
C MET A 939 18.47 18.46 -11.99
N LEU A 940 19.72 18.37 -11.54
CA LEU A 940 20.70 17.39 -12.02
C LEU A 940 20.28 15.95 -11.66
N ALA A 941 19.75 15.72 -10.46
CA ALA A 941 19.23 14.43 -10.04
C ALA A 941 18.04 13.97 -10.90
N LEU A 942 17.09 14.86 -11.21
CA LEU A 942 15.94 14.57 -12.06
C LEU A 942 16.36 14.27 -13.51
N SER A 943 17.31 15.05 -14.03
CA SER A 943 17.90 14.80 -15.35
C SER A 943 18.62 13.46 -15.44
N ALA A 944 19.43 13.11 -14.42
CA ALA A 944 20.08 11.80 -14.33
C ALA A 944 19.05 10.67 -14.25
N ARG A 945 17.98 10.83 -13.46
CA ARG A 945 16.92 9.83 -13.28
C ARG A 945 16.20 9.52 -14.60
N GLN A 946 15.94 10.54 -15.41
CA GLN A 946 15.31 10.37 -16.72
C GLN A 946 16.24 9.66 -17.71
N LEU A 947 17.54 9.96 -17.73
CA LEU A 947 18.50 9.27 -18.61
C LEU A 947 18.67 7.80 -18.20
N GLU A 948 18.69 7.52 -16.90
CA GLU A 948 18.69 6.16 -16.36
C GLU A 948 17.45 5.36 -16.82
N LEU A 949 16.27 5.98 -16.85
CA LEU A 949 15.05 5.36 -17.34
C LEU A 949 15.01 5.24 -18.88
N LYS A 950 15.48 6.26 -19.62
CA LYS A 950 15.48 6.30 -21.09
C LYS A 950 16.46 5.27 -21.68
N HIS A 951 17.62 5.09 -21.05
CA HIS A 951 18.71 4.23 -21.54
C HIS A 951 18.94 2.97 -20.68
N THR A 952 18.07 2.70 -19.69
CA THR A 952 18.16 1.55 -18.77
C THR A 952 19.51 1.46 -18.03
N LEU A 953 19.99 2.58 -17.49
CA LEU A 953 21.28 2.69 -16.79
C LEU A 953 21.13 2.50 -15.27
N PRO A 954 22.20 2.12 -14.53
CA PRO A 954 22.17 1.96 -13.08
C PRO A 954 21.84 3.26 -12.34
N THR A 955 21.02 3.19 -11.29
CA THR A 955 20.41 4.35 -10.61
C THR A 955 21.35 5.11 -9.66
N ASN A 956 22.66 4.94 -9.83
CA ASN A 956 23.66 5.39 -8.87
C ASN A 956 23.90 6.91 -8.94
N ARG A 957 23.60 7.55 -10.08
CA ARG A 957 23.88 8.98 -10.29
C ARG A 957 22.71 9.84 -9.85
N SER A 958 21.47 9.48 -10.18
CA SER A 958 20.29 10.17 -9.66
C SER A 958 20.23 10.11 -8.13
N LEU A 959 20.50 8.94 -7.52
CA LEU A 959 20.46 8.77 -6.07
C LEU A 959 21.50 9.63 -5.34
N ALA A 960 22.75 9.68 -5.80
CA ALA A 960 23.79 10.49 -5.17
C ALA A 960 23.49 11.99 -5.25
N LEU A 961 22.98 12.46 -6.40
CA LEU A 961 22.60 13.86 -6.60
C LEU A 961 21.35 14.23 -5.80
N TYR A 962 20.39 13.32 -5.67
CA TYR A 962 19.18 13.47 -4.85
C TYR A 962 19.52 13.57 -3.35
N GLN A 963 20.43 12.73 -2.86
CA GLN A 963 20.92 12.78 -1.47
C GLN A 963 21.60 14.12 -1.16
N GLU A 964 22.47 14.61 -2.05
CA GLU A 964 23.11 15.92 -1.86
C GLU A 964 22.13 17.09 -1.97
N ALA A 965 21.16 17.02 -2.90
CA ALA A 965 20.09 18.02 -3.00
C ALA A 965 19.33 18.18 -1.69
N ILE A 966 19.00 17.08 -1.01
CA ILE A 966 18.28 17.08 0.27
C ILE A 966 19.17 17.50 1.44
N HIS A 967 20.43 17.07 1.45
CA HIS A 967 21.42 17.53 2.43
C HIS A 967 21.56 19.07 2.40
N MET A 968 21.62 19.66 1.20
CA MET A 968 21.65 21.11 0.98
C MET A 968 20.29 21.79 1.20
N LEU A 969 19.15 21.13 0.95
CA LEU A 969 17.81 21.71 1.11
C LEU A 969 17.42 21.88 2.59
N LEU A 970 17.78 20.90 3.41
CA LEU A 970 17.35 20.77 4.81
C LEU A 970 17.57 22.05 5.66
N PRO A 971 18.73 22.73 5.62
CA PRO A 971 18.92 24.00 6.33
C PRO A 971 18.04 25.15 5.82
N HIS A 972 17.65 25.13 4.55
CA HIS A 972 16.91 26.21 3.89
C HIS A 972 15.38 26.06 3.99
N LEU A 973 14.85 24.87 4.31
CA LEU A 973 13.41 24.62 4.50
C LEU A 973 12.67 25.70 5.34
N PRO A 974 13.20 26.21 6.47
CA PRO A 974 12.51 27.24 7.26
C PRO A 974 12.29 28.57 6.54
N THR A 975 13.09 28.88 5.51
CA THR A 975 12.96 30.13 4.74
C THR A 975 11.69 30.18 3.89
N ARG A 976 11.17 29.00 3.50
CA ARG A 976 10.03 28.81 2.59
C ARG A 976 10.13 29.59 1.26
N GLY A 977 11.32 30.03 0.87
CA GLY A 977 11.50 30.85 -0.35
C GLY A 977 11.24 30.06 -1.63
N THR A 978 10.94 30.76 -2.72
CA THR A 978 10.56 30.17 -4.01
C THR A 978 11.56 29.11 -4.53
N ALA A 979 12.86 29.25 -4.24
CA ALA A 979 13.88 28.27 -4.60
C ALA A 979 13.75 26.94 -3.81
N VAL A 980 13.35 27.01 -2.54
CA VAL A 980 13.08 25.84 -1.68
C VAL A 980 11.85 25.09 -2.21
N ILE A 981 10.78 25.83 -2.51
CA ILE A 981 9.54 25.25 -3.07
C ILE A 981 9.79 24.63 -4.44
N ALA A 982 10.58 25.29 -5.30
CA ALA A 982 11.01 24.72 -6.58
C ALA A 982 11.79 23.41 -6.41
N THR A 983 12.69 23.35 -5.42
CA THR A 983 13.43 22.13 -5.10
C THR A 983 12.46 21.01 -4.67
N CYS A 984 11.51 21.29 -3.77
CA CYS A 984 10.50 20.31 -3.35
C CYS A 984 9.68 19.78 -4.53
N VAL A 985 9.17 20.65 -5.42
CA VAL A 985 8.39 20.23 -6.60
C VAL A 985 9.21 19.35 -7.54
N ILE A 986 10.48 19.68 -7.78
CA ILE A 986 11.39 18.91 -8.64
C ILE A 986 11.71 17.55 -8.03
N LEU A 987 11.89 17.47 -6.72
CA LEU A 987 12.07 16.19 -6.00
C LEU A 987 10.80 15.34 -6.03
N CYS A 988 9.59 15.92 -5.89
CA CYS A 988 8.33 15.18 -6.08
C CYS A 988 8.23 14.52 -7.46
N VAL A 989 8.63 15.22 -8.54
CA VAL A 989 8.66 14.64 -9.90
C VAL A 989 9.63 13.45 -9.96
N LEU A 990 10.84 13.60 -9.40
CA LEU A 990 11.85 12.55 -9.36
C LEU A 990 11.36 11.32 -8.60
N GLU A 991 10.73 11.53 -7.44
CA GLU A 991 10.17 10.47 -6.60
C GLU A 991 9.01 9.74 -7.32
N MET A 992 8.12 10.46 -8.00
CA MET A 992 7.05 9.87 -8.80
C MET A 992 7.57 9.04 -10.00
N LEU A 993 8.69 9.45 -10.62
CA LEU A 993 9.42 8.66 -11.62
C LEU A 993 10.16 7.45 -11.03
N SER A 994 10.27 7.35 -9.71
CA SER A 994 11.08 6.34 -9.01
C SER A 994 10.26 5.33 -8.20
N CYS A 995 9.00 5.62 -7.88
CA CYS A 995 8.15 4.75 -7.06
C CYS A 995 6.89 4.25 -7.80
N SER A 996 6.22 3.26 -7.22
CA SER A 996 4.94 2.75 -7.74
C SER A 996 3.85 3.84 -7.71
N PRO A 997 2.93 3.93 -8.70
CA PRO A 997 1.89 4.97 -8.71
C PRO A 997 0.96 4.97 -7.49
N LYS A 998 0.83 3.83 -6.78
CA LYS A 998 0.10 3.73 -5.50
C LYS A 998 0.74 4.52 -4.36
N ALA A 999 1.97 4.98 -4.52
CA ALA A 999 2.70 5.75 -3.50
C ALA A 999 2.65 7.28 -3.75
N TRP A 1000 2.30 7.73 -4.96
CA TRP A 1000 2.53 9.11 -5.42
C TRP A 1000 2.03 10.21 -4.47
N GLN A 1001 0.82 10.08 -3.89
CA GLN A 1001 0.31 11.10 -2.96
C GLN A 1001 1.17 11.29 -1.71
N ARG A 1002 1.81 10.22 -1.20
CA ARG A 1002 2.69 10.30 -0.02
C ARG A 1002 3.94 11.14 -0.28
N HIS A 1003 4.40 11.18 -1.54
CA HIS A 1003 5.53 11.97 -1.99
C HIS A 1003 5.14 13.43 -2.33
N LEU A 1004 3.85 13.73 -2.37
CA LEU A 1004 3.30 15.06 -2.67
C LEU A 1004 2.83 15.80 -1.40
N ASP A 1005 2.40 15.08 -0.37
CA ASP A 1005 1.82 15.59 0.89
C ASP A 1005 2.65 16.68 1.59
N GLY A 1006 3.97 16.47 1.71
CA GLY A 1006 4.87 17.45 2.30
C GLY A 1006 5.04 18.72 1.44
N CYS A 1007 4.89 18.62 0.12
CA CYS A 1007 4.95 19.75 -0.79
C CYS A 1007 3.62 20.53 -0.82
N ALA A 1008 2.48 19.81 -0.77
CA ALA A 1008 1.15 20.41 -0.57
C ALA A 1008 1.11 21.29 0.68
N SER A 1009 1.52 20.70 1.82
CA SER A 1009 1.60 21.38 3.12
C SER A 1009 2.47 22.64 3.08
N LEU A 1010 3.58 22.62 2.33
CA LEU A 1010 4.47 23.78 2.16
C LEU A 1010 3.83 24.88 1.30
N MET A 1011 3.16 24.52 0.19
CA MET A 1011 2.47 25.49 -0.67
C MET A 1011 1.30 26.17 0.05
N GLU A 1012 0.49 25.42 0.78
CA GLU A 1012 -0.61 25.98 1.59
C GLU A 1012 -0.09 26.88 2.71
N ALA A 1013 1.01 26.50 3.37
CA ALA A 1013 1.64 27.30 4.42
C ALA A 1013 2.32 28.60 3.93
N VAL A 1014 2.41 28.82 2.63
CA VAL A 1014 2.80 30.09 1.98
C VAL A 1014 1.60 30.77 1.29
N GLY A 1015 0.50 30.05 1.08
CA GLY A 1015 -0.73 30.55 0.47
C GLY A 1015 -0.74 30.58 -1.06
N ILE A 1016 0.22 29.85 -1.68
CA ILE A 1016 0.40 29.71 -3.13
C ILE A 1016 -0.82 29.03 -3.75
N ASN A 1017 -1.22 29.51 -4.93
CA ASN A 1017 -2.40 29.07 -5.67
C ASN A 1017 -2.20 29.33 -7.17
N GLY A 1018 -3.15 28.87 -8.00
CA GLY A 1018 -3.05 28.91 -9.46
C GLY A 1018 -3.10 30.29 -10.11
N PHE A 1019 -3.28 31.37 -9.35
CA PHE A 1019 -3.37 32.75 -9.84
C PHE A 1019 -2.44 33.73 -9.06
N VAL A 1020 -1.46 33.22 -8.31
CA VAL A 1020 -0.50 34.05 -7.56
C VAL A 1020 0.51 34.79 -8.46
N GLY A 1021 0.65 34.39 -9.72
CA GLY A 1021 1.60 34.94 -10.68
C GLY A 1021 3.01 34.36 -10.60
N GLY A 1022 3.79 34.57 -11.67
CA GLY A 1022 5.22 34.24 -11.76
C GLY A 1022 5.57 32.78 -11.44
N THR A 1023 6.78 32.58 -10.91
CA THR A 1023 7.33 31.25 -10.62
C THR A 1023 6.45 30.42 -9.69
N GLU A 1024 5.79 31.04 -8.71
CA GLU A 1024 4.98 30.32 -7.73
C GLU A 1024 3.68 29.76 -8.33
N GLN A 1025 3.08 30.45 -9.31
CA GLN A 1025 1.99 29.93 -10.12
C GLN A 1025 2.43 28.76 -11.01
N ALA A 1026 3.64 28.84 -11.61
CA ALA A 1026 4.18 27.74 -12.42
C ALA A 1026 4.48 26.48 -11.58
N LEU A 1027 5.05 26.67 -10.37
CA LEU A 1027 5.26 25.60 -9.39
C LEU A 1027 3.92 24.97 -8.96
N PHE A 1028 2.91 25.79 -8.68
CA PHE A 1028 1.56 25.33 -8.34
C PHE A 1028 0.93 24.47 -9.45
N TRP A 1029 0.91 24.96 -10.69
CA TRP A 1029 0.30 24.20 -11.80
C TRP A 1029 1.09 22.95 -12.18
N CYS A 1030 2.40 22.91 -11.92
CA CYS A 1030 3.16 21.68 -11.99
C CYS A 1030 2.73 20.67 -10.90
N PHE A 1031 2.61 21.11 -9.65
CA PHE A 1031 2.15 20.29 -8.52
C PHE A 1031 0.72 19.78 -8.70
N ALA A 1032 -0.24 20.66 -9.07
CA ALA A 1032 -1.65 20.35 -9.19
C ALA A 1032 -1.94 19.17 -10.16
N ARG A 1033 -1.14 19.02 -11.22
CA ARG A 1033 -1.25 17.89 -12.16
C ARG A 1033 -0.78 16.58 -11.53
N MET A 1034 0.29 16.62 -10.74
CA MET A 1034 0.79 15.47 -10.00
C MET A 1034 -0.21 15.01 -8.94
N ASP A 1035 -0.81 15.96 -8.21
CA ASP A 1035 -1.84 15.71 -7.19
C ASP A 1035 -3.08 15.04 -7.80
N ILE A 1036 -3.58 15.52 -8.95
CA ILE A 1036 -4.66 14.86 -9.70
C ILE A 1036 -4.28 13.45 -10.14
N CYS A 1037 -3.06 13.22 -10.64
CA CYS A 1037 -2.61 11.87 -10.99
C CYS A 1037 -2.60 10.93 -9.77
N GLY A 1038 -2.22 11.43 -8.59
CA GLY A 1038 -2.35 10.72 -7.32
C GLY A 1038 -3.80 10.43 -6.93
N GLY A 1039 -4.66 11.45 -6.92
CA GLY A 1039 -6.09 11.34 -6.56
C GLY A 1039 -6.89 10.42 -7.49
N LEU A 1040 -6.60 10.44 -8.80
CA LEU A 1040 -7.18 9.52 -9.79
C LEU A 1040 -6.83 8.05 -9.51
N ILE A 1041 -5.58 7.76 -9.14
CA ILE A 1041 -5.10 6.38 -8.93
C ILE A 1041 -5.52 5.85 -7.56
N SER A 1042 -5.49 6.69 -6.53
CA SER A 1042 -5.97 6.35 -5.18
C SER A 1042 -7.49 6.39 -5.04
N SER A 1043 -8.21 7.02 -5.97
CA SER A 1043 -9.66 7.33 -5.89
C SER A 1043 -10.04 8.17 -4.66
N VAL A 1044 -9.27 9.24 -4.40
CA VAL A 1044 -9.49 10.18 -3.29
C VAL A 1044 -9.38 11.64 -3.76
N LYS A 1045 -9.56 12.59 -2.84
CA LYS A 1045 -9.38 14.03 -3.10
C LYS A 1045 -7.93 14.39 -3.43
N THR A 1046 -7.75 15.55 -4.04
CA THR A 1046 -6.47 16.27 -4.09
C THR A 1046 -6.00 16.62 -2.68
N LEU A 1047 -4.69 16.67 -2.47
CA LEU A 1047 -4.05 17.02 -1.20
C LEU A 1047 -4.33 18.48 -0.85
N ILE A 1048 -4.12 19.40 -1.79
CA ILE A 1048 -4.53 20.80 -1.61
C ILE A 1048 -6.05 20.90 -1.86
N PRO A 1049 -6.86 21.44 -0.93
CA PRO A 1049 -8.29 21.67 -1.13
C PRO A 1049 -8.59 22.59 -2.31
N ILE A 1050 -9.52 22.22 -3.18
CA ILE A 1050 -9.79 22.93 -4.44
C ILE A 1050 -10.28 24.37 -4.24
N CYS A 1051 -10.93 24.68 -3.11
CA CYS A 1051 -11.27 26.05 -2.72
C CYS A 1051 -10.03 26.96 -2.51
N HIS A 1052 -8.84 26.39 -2.34
CA HIS A 1052 -7.57 27.13 -2.23
C HIS A 1052 -6.83 27.26 -3.57
N TRP A 1053 -7.28 26.58 -4.64
CA TRP A 1053 -6.59 26.57 -5.94
C TRP A 1053 -6.74 27.88 -6.74
N ALA A 1054 -7.79 28.65 -6.48
CA ALA A 1054 -8.16 29.82 -7.26
C ALA A 1054 -8.56 31.02 -6.37
N SER A 1055 -9.81 31.51 -6.45
CA SER A 1055 -10.22 32.81 -5.86
C SER A 1055 -10.21 32.89 -4.33
N LYS A 1056 -9.95 31.76 -3.63
CA LYS A 1056 -10.18 31.55 -2.19
C LYS A 1056 -11.65 31.76 -1.74
N THR A 1057 -12.57 32.00 -2.68
CA THR A 1057 -14.02 32.07 -2.40
C THR A 1057 -14.67 30.69 -2.54
N LEU A 1058 -15.81 30.49 -1.88
CA LEU A 1058 -16.56 29.22 -1.95
C LEU A 1058 -17.39 29.06 -3.25
N SER A 1059 -17.16 29.89 -4.28
CA SER A 1059 -17.92 29.87 -5.54
C SER A 1059 -17.07 29.43 -6.72
N ILE A 1060 -17.41 28.26 -7.25
CA ILE A 1060 -16.90 27.72 -8.51
C ILE A 1060 -17.23 28.63 -9.72
N GLU A 1061 -18.29 29.46 -9.66
CA GLU A 1061 -18.55 30.48 -10.69
C GLU A 1061 -17.40 31.49 -10.79
N ASN A 1062 -16.97 32.06 -9.66
CA ASN A 1062 -15.88 33.04 -9.61
C ASN A 1062 -14.58 32.44 -10.15
N ASP A 1063 -14.24 31.22 -9.72
CA ASP A 1063 -13.05 30.51 -10.21
C ASP A 1063 -13.11 30.26 -11.73
N ILE A 1064 -14.29 29.91 -12.26
CA ILE A 1064 -14.49 29.68 -13.69
C ILE A 1064 -14.44 30.99 -14.49
N GLU A 1065 -14.92 32.10 -13.94
CA GLU A 1065 -14.75 33.41 -14.57
C GLU A 1065 -13.27 33.82 -14.61
N LEU A 1066 -12.45 33.49 -13.60
CA LEU A 1066 -10.99 33.69 -13.68
C LEU A 1066 -10.37 32.90 -14.84
N PHE A 1067 -10.77 31.64 -15.06
CA PHE A 1067 -10.28 30.83 -16.19
C PHE A 1067 -10.83 31.28 -17.55
N LYS A 1068 -12.12 31.62 -17.67
CA LYS A 1068 -12.71 32.08 -18.95
C LYS A 1068 -12.19 33.46 -19.38
N ASN A 1069 -11.82 34.32 -18.42
CA ASN A 1069 -11.16 35.60 -18.68
C ASN A 1069 -9.63 35.48 -18.82
N ALA A 1070 -9.04 34.29 -18.68
CA ALA A 1070 -7.60 34.12 -18.74
C ALA A 1070 -7.06 34.32 -20.18
N PRO A 1071 -5.90 34.99 -20.35
CA PRO A 1071 -5.45 35.49 -21.65
C PRO A 1071 -4.75 34.46 -22.55
N THR A 1072 -4.51 33.23 -22.09
CA THR A 1072 -3.70 32.24 -22.82
C THR A 1072 -4.40 30.89 -23.00
N PHE A 1073 -3.93 30.05 -23.92
CA PHE A 1073 -4.47 28.70 -24.10
C PHE A 1073 -3.91 27.72 -23.06
N GLU A 1074 -2.76 28.03 -22.48
CA GLU A 1074 -2.14 27.33 -21.36
C GLU A 1074 -2.99 27.48 -20.08
N ASP A 1075 -3.53 28.67 -19.82
CA ASP A 1075 -4.50 28.88 -18.74
C ASP A 1075 -5.82 28.10 -18.96
N TRP A 1076 -6.27 27.99 -20.22
CA TRP A 1076 -7.39 27.11 -20.57
C TRP A 1076 -7.05 25.62 -20.43
N ALA A 1077 -5.79 25.22 -20.50
CA ALA A 1077 -5.37 23.86 -20.15
C ALA A 1077 -5.36 23.68 -18.61
N ASN A 1078 -4.90 24.66 -17.84
CA ASN A 1078 -5.02 24.70 -16.38
C ASN A 1078 -6.49 24.66 -15.91
N TYR A 1079 -7.43 25.25 -16.66
CA TYR A 1079 -8.87 25.13 -16.42
C TYR A 1079 -9.35 23.66 -16.52
N ALA A 1080 -8.83 22.86 -17.46
CA ALA A 1080 -9.15 21.43 -17.55
C ALA A 1080 -8.60 20.62 -16.36
N VAL A 1081 -7.46 21.04 -15.79
CA VAL A 1081 -6.89 20.48 -14.54
C VAL A 1081 -7.86 20.78 -13.38
N TYR A 1082 -8.24 22.05 -13.19
CA TYR A 1082 -9.20 22.47 -12.16
C TYR A 1082 -10.56 21.73 -12.26
N LEU A 1083 -11.11 21.58 -13.48
CA LEU A 1083 -12.35 20.81 -13.68
C LEU A 1083 -12.20 19.33 -13.31
N THR A 1084 -11.06 18.70 -13.62
CA THR A 1084 -10.78 17.32 -13.20
C THR A 1084 -10.67 17.20 -11.68
N ALA A 1085 -10.06 18.17 -10.99
CA ALA A 1085 -10.02 18.19 -9.53
C ALA A 1085 -11.43 18.35 -8.93
N GLN A 1086 -12.26 19.24 -9.48
CA GLN A 1086 -13.67 19.37 -9.08
C GLN A 1086 -14.47 18.06 -9.25
N VAL A 1087 -14.12 17.21 -10.23
CA VAL A 1087 -14.72 15.86 -10.37
C VAL A 1087 -14.21 14.92 -9.27
N LEU A 1088 -12.91 14.92 -8.94
CA LEU A 1088 -12.37 14.11 -7.85
C LEU A 1088 -13.05 14.43 -6.51
N ASP A 1089 -13.18 15.71 -6.14
CA ASP A 1089 -13.84 16.09 -4.88
C ASP A 1089 -15.35 15.79 -4.86
N LEU A 1090 -16.03 15.89 -6.02
CA LEU A 1090 -17.43 15.47 -6.17
C LEU A 1090 -17.60 13.96 -5.95
N LEU A 1091 -16.64 13.14 -6.38
CA LEU A 1091 -16.73 11.67 -6.35
C LEU A 1091 -16.09 11.01 -5.14
N ALA A 1092 -15.19 11.70 -4.42
CA ALA A 1092 -14.57 11.20 -3.20
C ALA A 1092 -15.56 11.04 -2.01
N ALA A 1093 -16.75 11.63 -2.10
CA ALA A 1093 -17.87 11.31 -1.19
C ALA A 1093 -18.50 9.97 -1.60
N SER A 1094 -18.36 8.95 -0.76
CA SER A 1094 -18.72 7.57 -1.10
C SER A 1094 -20.16 7.44 -1.65
N PRO A 1095 -20.39 6.68 -2.73
CA PRO A 1095 -21.73 6.31 -3.18
C PRO A 1095 -22.57 5.54 -2.14
N THR A 1096 -21.94 5.06 -1.06
CA THR A 1096 -22.57 4.34 0.06
C THR A 1096 -22.75 5.19 1.32
N ASP A 1097 -22.44 6.49 1.29
CA ASP A 1097 -22.60 7.38 2.43
C ASP A 1097 -24.08 7.73 2.67
N PRO A 1098 -24.70 7.34 3.81
CA PRO A 1098 -26.11 7.62 4.07
C PRO A 1098 -26.40 9.11 4.35
N THR A 1099 -25.38 9.95 4.51
CA THR A 1099 -25.50 11.41 4.67
C THR A 1099 -25.46 12.16 3.33
N ARG A 1100 -25.19 11.45 2.22
CA ARG A 1100 -25.10 12.01 0.86
C ARG A 1100 -26.43 12.62 0.43
N ASP A 1101 -26.51 13.94 0.51
CA ASP A 1101 -27.62 14.73 -0.04
C ASP A 1101 -27.64 14.60 -1.58
N GLU A 1102 -28.44 13.64 -2.08
CA GLU A 1102 -28.61 13.37 -3.51
C GLU A 1102 -29.10 14.59 -4.30
N ALA A 1103 -29.82 15.55 -3.67
CA ALA A 1103 -30.22 16.77 -4.34
C ALA A 1103 -29.02 17.71 -4.53
N LYS A 1104 -28.16 17.87 -3.53
CA LYS A 1104 -26.88 18.61 -3.65
C LYS A 1104 -25.93 17.90 -4.61
N PHE A 1105 -25.76 16.58 -4.52
CA PHE A 1105 -24.91 15.80 -5.45
C PHE A 1105 -25.38 15.97 -6.89
N ARG A 1106 -26.67 15.75 -7.17
CA ARG A 1106 -27.27 15.95 -8.50
C ARG A 1106 -27.08 17.38 -9.02
N THR A 1107 -27.23 18.38 -8.15
CA THR A 1107 -27.06 19.80 -8.52
C THR A 1107 -25.62 20.11 -8.88
N ARG A 1108 -24.65 19.68 -8.06
CA ARG A 1108 -23.21 19.84 -8.34
C ARG A 1108 -22.78 19.03 -9.57
N TRP A 1109 -23.32 17.83 -9.77
CA TRP A 1109 -23.08 17.00 -10.96
C TRP A 1109 -23.57 17.69 -12.23
N LEU A 1110 -24.81 18.19 -12.26
CA LEU A 1110 -25.37 18.91 -13.43
C LEU A 1110 -24.56 20.16 -13.77
N LYS A 1111 -24.19 20.94 -12.74
CA LYS A 1111 -23.38 22.16 -12.85
C LYS A 1111 -21.98 21.85 -13.39
N LEU A 1112 -21.32 20.83 -12.86
CA LEU A 1112 -19.97 20.44 -13.31
C LEU A 1112 -19.98 19.79 -14.70
N TRP A 1113 -21.00 18.98 -15.02
CA TRP A 1113 -21.18 18.43 -16.37
C TRP A 1113 -21.36 19.52 -17.42
N LYS A 1114 -22.13 20.58 -17.09
CA LYS A 1114 -22.25 21.77 -17.91
C LYS A 1114 -20.87 22.38 -18.20
N TYR A 1115 -20.06 22.67 -17.19
CA TYR A 1115 -18.74 23.29 -17.39
C TYR A 1115 -17.74 22.41 -18.14
N ILE A 1116 -17.74 21.09 -17.92
CA ILE A 1116 -16.92 20.14 -18.68
C ILE A 1116 -17.33 20.10 -20.16
N SER A 1117 -18.63 20.25 -20.45
CA SER A 1117 -19.16 20.34 -21.81
C SER A 1117 -18.84 21.70 -22.47
N GLU A 1118 -19.00 22.81 -21.73
CA GLU A 1118 -18.65 24.16 -22.19
C GLU A 1118 -17.15 24.26 -22.50
N TRP A 1119 -16.26 23.75 -21.64
CA TRP A 1119 -14.82 23.74 -21.89
C TRP A 1119 -14.49 23.13 -23.26
N TYR A 1120 -15.12 22.01 -23.61
CA TYR A 1120 -14.86 21.36 -24.90
C TYR A 1120 -15.38 22.18 -26.10
N GLN A 1121 -16.48 22.93 -25.93
CA GLN A 1121 -17.10 23.73 -26.98
C GLN A 1121 -16.45 25.11 -27.15
N GLU A 1122 -15.98 25.71 -26.05
CA GLU A 1122 -15.46 27.09 -26.00
C GLU A 1122 -13.93 27.18 -26.05
N ARG A 1123 -13.20 26.06 -25.91
CA ARG A 1123 -11.72 26.08 -25.87
C ARG A 1123 -11.11 26.80 -27.08
N PRO A 1124 -10.06 27.62 -26.88
CA PRO A 1124 -9.47 28.38 -27.98
C PRO A 1124 -8.84 27.48 -29.06
N ALA A 1125 -8.66 28.02 -30.27
CA ALA A 1125 -8.16 27.28 -31.43
C ALA A 1125 -6.86 26.47 -31.17
N PRO A 1126 -5.86 26.93 -30.40
CA PRO A 1126 -4.67 26.13 -30.09
C PRO A 1126 -4.94 24.83 -29.29
N LEU A 1127 -6.09 24.68 -28.63
CA LEU A 1127 -6.47 23.46 -27.91
C LEU A 1127 -7.30 22.47 -28.76
N HIS A 1128 -7.44 22.73 -30.06
CA HIS A 1128 -8.04 21.80 -31.02
C HIS A 1128 -7.00 20.86 -31.64
N PRO A 1129 -7.40 19.65 -32.08
CA PRO A 1129 -6.53 18.79 -32.87
C PRO A 1129 -6.29 19.41 -34.26
N ILE A 1130 -5.07 19.24 -34.80
CA ILE A 1130 -4.76 19.57 -36.21
C ILE A 1130 -5.37 18.52 -37.14
N MET A 1131 -5.27 17.25 -36.75
CA MET A 1131 -5.61 16.10 -37.58
C MET A 1131 -6.07 14.94 -36.70
N THR A 1132 -7.12 14.25 -37.14
CA THR A 1132 -7.60 13.01 -36.53
C THR A 1132 -7.72 11.94 -37.61
N ILE A 1133 -7.00 10.84 -37.44
CA ILE A 1133 -7.13 9.64 -38.28
C ILE A 1133 -8.12 8.71 -37.58
N PRO A 1134 -9.25 8.31 -38.19
CA PRO A 1134 -10.20 7.39 -37.57
C PRO A 1134 -9.60 6.02 -37.24
N SER A 1135 -10.18 5.32 -36.25
CA SER A 1135 -9.82 3.93 -35.94
C SER A 1135 -10.16 2.99 -37.09
N SER A 1136 -9.27 2.06 -37.40
CA SER A 1136 -9.39 1.03 -38.43
C SER A 1136 -9.35 -0.38 -37.81
N GLU A 1137 -9.50 -1.42 -38.64
CA GLU A 1137 -9.29 -2.81 -38.17
C GLU A 1137 -7.83 -3.08 -37.74
N SER A 1138 -6.87 -2.34 -38.30
CA SER A 1138 -5.44 -2.41 -37.94
C SER A 1138 -5.03 -1.49 -36.79
N SER A 1139 -5.81 -0.43 -36.49
CA SER A 1139 -5.58 0.45 -35.34
C SER A 1139 -6.92 0.75 -34.64
N PRO A 1140 -7.24 0.08 -33.52
CA PRO A 1140 -8.54 0.21 -32.84
C PRO A 1140 -8.76 1.58 -32.16
N PHE A 1141 -7.78 2.48 -32.27
CA PHE A 1141 -7.67 3.75 -31.57
C PHE A 1141 -7.40 4.87 -32.61
N PRO A 1142 -8.27 5.90 -32.72
CA PRO A 1142 -8.11 6.95 -33.73
C PRO A 1142 -6.92 7.88 -33.42
N THR A 1143 -5.87 7.90 -34.22
CA THR A 1143 -4.68 8.73 -33.96
C THR A 1143 -5.01 10.22 -34.01
N ILE A 1144 -4.71 10.96 -32.93
CA ILE A 1144 -4.99 12.41 -32.83
C ILE A 1144 -3.68 13.19 -32.70
N LEU A 1145 -3.49 14.15 -33.61
CA LEU A 1145 -2.35 15.08 -33.63
C LEU A 1145 -2.77 16.45 -33.10
N TYR A 1146 -2.04 16.97 -32.12
CA TYR A 1146 -2.25 18.29 -31.53
C TYR A 1146 -1.03 19.19 -31.77
N SER A 1147 -1.24 20.50 -31.93
CA SER A 1147 -0.18 21.46 -32.25
C SER A 1147 0.81 21.74 -31.11
N ASN A 1148 0.46 21.39 -29.87
CA ASN A 1148 1.25 21.68 -28.68
C ASN A 1148 0.91 20.72 -27.52
N PRO A 1149 1.84 20.52 -26.55
CA PRO A 1149 1.61 19.66 -25.39
C PRO A 1149 0.47 20.12 -24.46
N ALA A 1150 0.13 21.42 -24.44
CA ALA A 1150 -0.95 21.94 -23.61
C ALA A 1150 -2.32 21.41 -24.09
N ALA A 1151 -2.52 21.43 -25.41
CA ALA A 1151 -3.69 20.88 -26.09
C ALA A 1151 -3.86 19.38 -25.83
N MET A 1152 -2.80 18.58 -25.97
CA MET A 1152 -2.86 17.14 -25.71
C MET A 1152 -3.38 16.85 -24.30
N SER A 1153 -2.72 17.40 -23.28
CA SER A 1153 -2.99 17.04 -21.90
C SER A 1153 -4.26 17.71 -21.35
N GLY A 1154 -4.61 18.90 -21.83
CA GLY A 1154 -5.91 19.53 -21.54
C GLY A 1154 -7.09 18.71 -22.07
N ASN A 1155 -7.01 18.22 -23.32
CA ASN A 1155 -8.06 17.35 -23.88
C ASN A 1155 -8.10 15.99 -23.14
N GLN A 1156 -6.96 15.38 -22.80
CA GLN A 1156 -6.91 14.17 -21.95
C GLN A 1156 -7.62 14.37 -20.61
N MET A 1157 -7.36 15.48 -19.91
CA MET A 1157 -8.03 15.82 -18.65
C MET A 1157 -9.54 15.95 -18.82
N HIS A 1158 -10.01 16.69 -19.85
CA HIS A 1158 -11.44 16.76 -20.18
C HIS A 1158 -12.06 15.38 -20.44
N HIS A 1159 -11.42 14.50 -21.22
CA HIS A 1159 -11.98 13.18 -21.52
C HIS A 1159 -11.97 12.26 -20.28
N ALA A 1160 -10.95 12.33 -19.41
CA ALA A 1160 -10.91 11.62 -18.14
C ALA A 1160 -12.01 12.08 -17.17
N ALA A 1161 -12.17 13.40 -16.98
CA ALA A 1161 -13.25 14.00 -16.19
C ALA A 1161 -14.63 13.58 -16.72
N SER A 1162 -14.80 13.54 -18.04
CA SER A 1162 -16.04 13.11 -18.69
C SER A 1162 -16.37 11.64 -18.43
N ILE A 1163 -15.38 10.74 -18.50
CA ILE A 1163 -15.54 9.31 -18.20
C ILE A 1163 -16.04 9.12 -16.77
N LEU A 1164 -15.37 9.74 -15.80
CA LEU A 1164 -15.71 9.64 -14.38
C LEU A 1164 -17.12 10.18 -14.09
N MET A 1165 -17.49 11.30 -14.69
CA MET A 1165 -18.82 11.90 -14.53
C MET A 1165 -19.92 11.03 -15.13
N LEU A 1166 -19.72 10.46 -16.33
CA LEU A 1166 -20.69 9.57 -16.98
C LEU A 1166 -20.84 8.23 -16.24
N GLN A 1167 -19.74 7.67 -15.72
CA GLN A 1167 -19.77 6.47 -14.86
C GLN A 1167 -20.57 6.68 -13.57
N ASN A 1168 -20.65 7.91 -13.09
CA ASN A 1168 -21.33 8.30 -11.84
C ASN A 1168 -22.58 9.17 -12.08
N GLN A 1169 -23.20 9.07 -13.27
CA GLN A 1169 -24.41 9.84 -13.60
C GLN A 1169 -25.59 9.45 -12.69
N PRO A 1170 -26.26 10.40 -12.01
CA PRO A 1170 -27.46 10.11 -11.22
C PRO A 1170 -28.59 9.54 -12.10
N SER A 1171 -29.24 8.47 -11.65
CA SER A 1171 -30.34 7.80 -12.37
C SER A 1171 -31.56 8.71 -12.63
N THR A 1172 -31.70 9.80 -11.87
CA THR A 1172 -32.74 10.83 -12.03
C THR A 1172 -32.36 11.95 -13.02
N VAL A 1173 -31.14 11.94 -13.57
CA VAL A 1173 -30.68 12.86 -14.61
C VAL A 1173 -30.84 12.21 -15.98
N ARG A 1174 -31.68 12.84 -16.83
CA ARG A 1174 -31.78 12.55 -18.26
C ARG A 1174 -31.29 13.76 -19.03
N LEU A 1175 -30.20 13.59 -19.78
CA LEU A 1175 -29.67 14.61 -20.68
C LEU A 1175 -30.54 14.69 -21.95
N GLY A 1176 -30.71 15.89 -22.51
CA GLY A 1176 -31.64 16.15 -23.60
C GLY A 1176 -31.19 15.56 -24.94
N HIS A 1177 -32.12 15.29 -25.86
CA HIS A 1177 -31.80 14.71 -27.19
C HIS A 1177 -30.89 15.60 -28.04
N ALA A 1178 -31.01 16.93 -27.93
CA ALA A 1178 -30.14 17.90 -28.59
C ALA A 1178 -28.75 18.03 -27.93
N SER A 1179 -28.54 17.38 -26.78
CA SER A 1179 -27.31 17.42 -25.98
C SER A 1179 -26.94 16.02 -25.46
N LYS A 1180 -27.22 14.96 -26.24
CA LYS A 1180 -26.88 13.60 -25.83
C LYS A 1180 -25.35 13.48 -25.81
N PRO A 1181 -24.72 13.12 -24.67
CA PRO A 1181 -23.27 13.06 -24.57
C PRO A 1181 -22.70 11.96 -25.47
N ARG A 1182 -21.42 12.08 -25.81
CA ARG A 1182 -20.68 10.97 -26.42
C ARG A 1182 -20.54 9.83 -25.41
N SER A 1183 -20.50 8.60 -25.90
CA SER A 1183 -20.41 7.41 -25.05
C SER A 1183 -19.10 7.36 -24.25
N ILE A 1184 -19.10 6.69 -23.09
CA ILE A 1184 -17.88 6.47 -22.27
C ILE A 1184 -16.75 5.85 -23.12
N LEU A 1185 -17.10 4.92 -24.00
CA LEU A 1185 -16.16 4.28 -24.94
C LEU A 1185 -15.57 5.27 -25.96
N TRP A 1186 -16.34 6.27 -26.41
CA TRP A 1186 -15.82 7.33 -27.29
C TRP A 1186 -14.80 8.19 -26.55
N HIS A 1187 -15.09 8.65 -25.32
CA HIS A 1187 -14.14 9.41 -24.50
C HIS A 1187 -12.89 8.59 -24.17
N ALA A 1188 -13.04 7.30 -23.81
CA ALA A 1188 -11.91 6.40 -23.54
C ALA A 1188 -10.99 6.22 -24.76
N ARG A 1189 -11.55 6.18 -25.98
CA ARG A 1189 -10.77 6.21 -27.22
C ARG A 1189 -10.00 7.51 -27.40
N GLN A 1190 -10.54 8.68 -27.01
CA GLN A 1190 -9.80 9.96 -27.10
C GLN A 1190 -8.64 10.06 -26.08
N CYS A 1191 -8.69 9.33 -24.96
CA CYS A 1191 -7.58 9.28 -24.00
C CYS A 1191 -6.40 8.43 -24.50
N ALA A 1192 -6.66 7.34 -25.24
CA ALA A 1192 -5.68 6.30 -25.56
C ALA A 1192 -4.87 6.54 -26.85
N THR A 1193 -4.88 7.76 -27.40
CA THR A 1193 -4.62 8.02 -28.84
C THR A 1193 -3.69 9.19 -29.16
N THR A 1194 -3.28 9.95 -28.16
CA THR A 1194 -2.63 11.25 -28.35
C THR A 1194 -1.15 11.09 -28.74
N VAL A 1195 -0.76 11.62 -29.91
CA VAL A 1195 0.62 11.66 -30.39
C VAL A 1195 1.14 13.10 -30.34
N ASP A 1196 2.39 13.29 -29.89
CA ASP A 1196 3.01 14.61 -29.70
C ASP A 1196 3.79 15.06 -30.96
N CYS A 1197 3.61 16.32 -31.37
CA CYS A 1197 4.43 16.93 -32.42
C CYS A 1197 5.92 16.96 -32.06
N TRP A 1198 6.28 17.04 -30.78
CA TRP A 1198 7.69 17.06 -30.33
C TRP A 1198 8.47 15.78 -30.65
N LYS A 1199 7.79 14.68 -31.01
CA LYS A 1199 8.44 13.42 -31.42
C LYS A 1199 8.59 13.19 -32.93
N MET A 1200 8.29 14.17 -33.79
CA MET A 1200 8.45 14.05 -35.26
C MET A 1200 9.93 14.01 -35.77
N HIS A 1201 10.88 13.57 -34.94
CA HIS A 1201 12.28 13.33 -35.31
C HIS A 1201 12.75 11.89 -35.07
N GLU A 1202 11.90 11.02 -34.50
CA GLU A 1202 12.09 9.56 -34.51
C GLU A 1202 11.02 8.94 -35.42
N PRO A 1203 11.37 8.03 -36.36
CA PRO A 1203 10.37 7.32 -37.17
C PRO A 1203 9.55 6.36 -36.30
N SER A 1204 8.24 6.30 -36.55
CA SER A 1204 7.32 5.43 -35.80
C SER A 1204 7.25 4.02 -36.38
N GLU A 1205 7.77 3.04 -35.65
CA GLU A 1205 7.48 1.60 -35.78
C GLU A 1205 6.91 1.03 -34.45
#